data_AF-A0A6P6NH20-F1
#
_entry.id   AF-A0A6P6NH20-F1
#
_cell.length_a   1.000
_cell.length_b   1.000
_cell.length_c   1.000
_cell.angle_alpha   90.00
_cell.angle_beta   90.00
_cell.angle_gamma   90.00
#
_symmetry.space_group_name_H-M   'P 1'
#
loop_
_entity.id
_entity.type
_entity.pdbx_description
1 polymer ?
#
loop_
_entity_poly.entity_id
_entity_poly.type
_entity_poly.pdbx_seq_one_letter_code
_entity_poly.pdbx_strand_id
1 'polypeptide(L)'
;MVPTADLYIGVEGQTYLLEVGVADNLPYPVVLGRDLPVLLDLVKPVQQCNIVITRAMAKQPEEAIQTLSTLPFYDVDLAMGIPKSRKSKRQKRRAKLEYNASQLPVESTCNLTPHVQLPTNIIALQQKDVSLAVCLQKANQETTGEGPTNDKGEHFVFEQGILYRQIGLVKQLVVPQDTREVVLHLSHSIPWAGHLGKKKTTARIKRHFYWPGLETDVAQYCKSCPDCQKVSIKRPSRVPLQPLPVISTPFERLGMDVVGPVEKSCAGNRFLLVITDYATRYPEVFPLKSVKAKYVATCLVQFFSRVGLPAEILTDQGTNFMSNLLKQVYQLLGIKSLRTTPYHPQTDGLTERFNQTLKQMLRKFVGETGRDWDQWLPYLLFAYREVPQASTGFSPFELLYGHEVRGPLTLLKEVWEGDHGESEPINIVSYVLQMRERLEKMRTLAQTHLMEAQKHQKTWYDQSARERGFVVGDRVLVMLPSQESKLLAKWQGPFEIRNQLGPTTYEVVIPGQDRASRVLHVNLLKKWVSRPEQRAQVMMIRHVKEEEEWEDQYLPRPVAGNIHLEHLPEDQQSQVRALCTPETFSEYPGLTSLIQHDVILKPDAAVRRMSYRIPERLQEDLKEEVNLMLRLGIIEPSKSEWCHPVVLVPKKDGSIRFCIDFRYLNSVSQFDSYPTPRIDALIDRLGKAKYLTTIDLSKGYWQIPLTQQARPLTAFRTPWGLFHFRVLPFGLHGAPATFQRLIDQVLHGLTFAAAYLDDIVIYSTTWEEHVQHLQEVLQRLQEAGLTVNPAKCAVARTETEYLGFVIGNGVVRPQVNKVQALEEAPIPQTRKELRSFLGMAGFYNRFIPHFSSRAALLTDMVGVRCPNQCQWSEERMTAFRDIQSALRENAVLYSPDFDQEFIVQTDASERGIGAVLLQGPPGERRPVAFISRKLFPREVRYSTIEKECLAVKWALDSLRYYLLGREFKLETDHKALQWLERMKNTNGRITRWYLAMQPFRFTVQHVPGKSNVTADYFSRCIHEMPEGRGCVMAESVATH
;
A
#
# COMPACT_ATOMS: atom_id res chain seq x y z
N MET A 1 9.28 7.46 53.84
CA MET A 1 8.04 8.27 53.73
C MET A 1 8.18 9.41 54.72
N VAL A 2 7.92 10.64 54.29
CA VAL A 2 8.02 11.86 55.12
C VAL A 2 6.67 12.04 55.83
N PRO A 3 6.59 12.40 57.13
CA PRO A 3 5.31 12.55 57.83
C PRO A 3 4.44 13.62 57.16
N THR A 4 3.15 13.34 56.97
CA THR A 4 2.18 14.28 56.38
C THR A 4 1.18 14.77 57.43
N ALA A 5 0.67 16.00 57.24
CA ALA A 5 -0.32 16.65 58.09
C ALA A 5 -1.36 17.38 57.23
N ASP A 6 -2.61 17.36 57.66
CA ASP A 6 -3.72 18.02 56.98
C ASP A 6 -3.94 19.45 57.50
N LEU A 7 -4.03 20.42 56.59
CA LEU A 7 -4.09 21.85 56.89
C LEU A 7 -5.25 22.53 56.16
N TYR A 8 -6.14 23.19 56.91
CA TYR A 8 -7.27 23.92 56.35
C TYR A 8 -6.92 25.40 56.13
N ILE A 9 -7.07 25.91 54.90
CA ILE A 9 -6.77 27.29 54.52
C ILE A 9 -8.04 27.96 53.98
N GLY A 10 -8.42 29.10 54.55
CA GLY A 10 -9.50 29.94 54.05
C GLY A 10 -9.02 30.95 53.01
N VAL A 11 -9.63 30.98 51.82
CA VAL A 11 -9.43 32.03 50.81
C VAL A 11 -10.79 32.55 50.38
N GLU A 12 -10.98 33.88 50.49
CA GLU A 12 -12.24 34.57 50.16
C GLU A 12 -13.50 33.94 50.80
N GLY A 13 -13.38 33.45 52.04
CA GLY A 13 -14.52 32.89 52.80
C GLY A 13 -14.80 31.40 52.54
N GLN A 14 -14.04 30.74 51.68
CA GLN A 14 -14.11 29.29 51.49
C GLN A 14 -12.85 28.60 52.03
N THR A 15 -13.05 27.58 52.88
CA THR A 15 -11.98 26.79 53.49
C THR A 15 -11.65 25.56 52.66
N TYR A 16 -10.37 25.38 52.36
CA TYR A 16 -9.82 24.27 51.58
C TYR A 16 -8.88 23.45 52.45
N LEU A 17 -9.03 22.13 52.42
CA LEU A 17 -8.15 21.19 53.12
C LEU A 17 -7.01 20.75 52.20
N LEU A 18 -5.78 20.81 52.70
CA LEU A 18 -4.56 20.45 52.00
C LEU A 18 -3.71 19.51 52.84
N GLU A 19 -3.35 18.35 52.31
CA GLU A 19 -2.42 17.41 52.94
C GLU A 19 -0.97 17.78 52.56
N VAL A 20 -0.12 18.02 53.55
CA VAL A 20 1.24 18.55 53.38
C VAL A 20 2.28 17.74 54.14
N GLY A 21 3.40 17.43 53.47
CA GLY A 21 4.54 16.73 54.09
C GLY A 21 5.40 17.66 54.94
N VAL A 22 5.69 17.26 56.18
CA VAL A 22 6.51 18.00 57.15
C VAL A 22 7.92 17.41 57.17
N ALA A 23 8.93 18.24 56.92
CA ALA A 23 10.33 17.85 56.99
C ALA A 23 11.09 18.79 57.92
N ASP A 24 11.81 18.25 58.90
CA ASP A 24 12.58 19.03 59.87
C ASP A 24 13.92 19.49 59.30
N ASN A 25 14.38 20.66 59.74
CA ASN A 25 15.64 21.32 59.37
C ASN A 25 15.76 21.83 57.91
N LEU A 26 14.78 22.61 57.47
CA LEU A 26 14.98 23.53 56.34
C LEU A 26 15.22 24.96 56.84
N PRO A 27 16.15 25.71 56.22
CA PRO A 27 16.54 27.05 56.69
C PRO A 27 15.42 28.10 56.57
N TYR A 28 14.30 27.76 55.92
CA TYR A 28 13.10 28.58 55.81
C TYR A 28 11.87 27.66 55.80
N PRO A 29 10.71 28.08 56.32
CA PRO A 29 9.48 27.28 56.29
C PRO A 29 8.97 27.14 54.84
N VAL A 30 8.83 25.90 54.34
CA VAL A 30 8.37 25.61 52.98
C VAL A 30 7.22 24.60 53.03
N VAL A 31 6.14 24.88 52.29
CA VAL A 31 4.99 24.00 52.10
C VAL A 31 5.12 23.26 50.77
N LEU A 32 5.04 21.93 50.76
CA LEU A 32 5.17 21.10 49.57
C LEU A 32 3.87 20.32 49.32
N GLY A 33 3.18 20.63 48.22
CA GLY A 33 1.97 19.94 47.76
C GLY A 33 1.86 19.96 46.24
N ARG A 34 1.23 18.93 45.64
CA ARG A 34 1.15 18.73 44.17
C ARG A 34 0.06 19.54 43.45
N ASP A 35 -0.81 20.23 44.19
CA ASP A 35 -2.01 20.87 43.62
C ASP A 35 -1.99 22.41 43.68
N LEU A 36 -0.80 23.01 43.49
CA LEU A 36 -0.61 24.46 43.45
C LEU A 36 -0.98 25.26 42.17
N PRO A 37 -1.50 24.71 41.04
CA PRO A 37 -1.79 25.55 39.86
C PRO A 37 -2.97 26.52 40.01
N VAL A 38 -3.92 26.27 40.92
CA VAL A 38 -5.23 26.96 40.94
C VAL A 38 -5.20 28.30 41.70
N LEU A 39 -4.24 28.51 42.60
CA LEU A 39 -4.17 29.72 43.43
C LEU A 39 -3.43 30.92 42.79
N LEU A 40 -2.64 30.68 41.74
CA LEU A 40 -1.87 31.75 41.06
C LEU A 40 -2.73 32.63 40.15
N ASP A 41 -3.91 32.16 39.74
CA ASP A 41 -4.83 32.91 38.88
C ASP A 41 -5.69 33.93 39.66
N LEU A 42 -5.73 33.85 41.00
CA LEU A 42 -6.58 34.69 41.85
C LEU A 42 -5.93 35.99 42.34
N VAL A 43 -4.64 36.23 42.07
CA VAL A 43 -3.92 37.43 42.55
C VAL A 43 -3.63 38.40 41.40
N LYS A 44 -4.35 39.53 41.35
CA LYS A 44 -4.09 40.64 40.40
C LYS A 44 -2.83 41.44 40.79
N PRO A 45 -2.09 42.05 39.84
CA PRO A 45 -0.74 42.54 40.09
C PRO A 45 -0.72 44.02 40.53
N VAL A 46 -0.02 44.32 41.63
CA VAL A 46 0.47 45.67 41.93
C VAL A 46 1.97 45.60 42.32
N GLN A 47 2.72 46.44 41.61
CA GLN A 47 4.09 46.97 41.80
C GLN A 47 5.22 46.13 42.42
N GLN A 48 6.27 46.03 41.59
CA GLN A 48 7.70 45.89 41.86
C GLN A 48 8.12 45.38 43.25
N CYS A 49 8.46 44.09 43.31
CA CYS A 49 9.60 43.61 44.08
C CYS A 49 10.29 42.48 43.30
N ASN A 50 11.62 42.54 43.25
CA ASN A 50 12.48 41.64 42.50
C ASN A 50 12.44 40.22 43.08
N ILE A 51 12.09 39.21 42.28
CA ILE A 51 12.42 37.81 42.57
C ILE A 51 12.90 37.12 41.29
N VAL A 52 14.07 36.50 41.42
CA VAL A 52 14.80 35.72 40.40
C VAL A 52 14.53 34.23 40.64
N ILE A 53 14.11 33.49 39.61
CA ILE A 53 14.36 32.05 39.47
C ILE A 53 14.83 31.74 38.04
N THR A 54 15.88 30.93 37.98
CA THR A 54 16.71 30.48 36.85
C THR A 54 15.92 29.81 35.71
N ARG A 55 16.33 29.75 34.43
CA ARG A 55 17.69 29.58 33.86
C ARG A 55 17.66 29.90 32.36
N ALA A 56 18.03 31.13 31.96
CA ALA A 56 18.55 31.49 30.62
C ALA A 56 18.95 32.97 30.57
N MET A 57 19.96 33.37 31.34
CA MET A 57 20.83 34.49 30.97
C MET A 57 22.24 33.90 30.93
N ALA A 58 22.85 33.72 29.76
CA ALA A 58 23.53 34.79 29.03
C ALA A 58 24.46 35.53 29.99
N LYS A 59 25.70 35.04 30.06
CA LYS A 59 26.84 35.74 30.63
C LYS A 59 26.77 37.22 30.22
N GLN A 60 26.99 38.09 31.20
CA GLN A 60 27.09 39.53 30.96
C GLN A 60 28.17 39.81 29.89
N PRO A 61 27.98 40.79 29.00
CA PRO A 61 28.94 41.10 27.94
C PRO A 61 30.28 41.65 28.48
N GLU A 62 30.31 42.17 29.70
CA GLU A 62 31.46 42.88 30.26
C GLU A 62 32.58 41.92 30.71
N GLU A 63 32.25 40.74 31.24
CA GLU A 63 33.25 39.69 31.51
C GLU A 63 33.80 39.05 30.22
N ALA A 64 33.03 39.08 29.13
CA ALA A 64 33.48 38.59 27.82
C ALA A 64 34.52 39.52 27.19
N ILE A 65 34.44 40.84 27.41
CA ILE A 65 35.41 41.81 26.89
C ILE A 65 36.75 41.68 27.63
N GLN A 66 36.74 41.45 28.96
CA GLN A 66 37.97 41.24 29.75
C GLN A 66 38.65 39.89 29.47
N THR A 67 37.89 38.86 29.10
CA THR A 67 38.43 37.54 28.70
C THR A 67 38.86 37.47 27.23
N LEU A 68 38.41 38.42 26.40
CA LEU A 68 38.81 38.52 24.99
C LEU A 68 40.02 39.46 24.80
N SER A 69 40.25 40.40 25.70
CA SER A 69 41.46 41.24 25.72
C SER A 69 42.74 40.48 26.14
N THR A 70 42.61 39.27 26.69
CA THR A 70 43.76 38.41 27.06
C THR A 70 44.28 37.55 25.91
N LEU A 71 43.71 37.65 24.71
CA LEU A 71 44.18 36.92 23.53
C LEU A 71 45.13 37.80 22.70
N PRO A 72 46.28 37.29 22.23
CA PRO A 72 47.34 38.08 21.60
C PRO A 72 47.01 38.67 20.21
N PHE A 73 45.75 38.59 19.75
CA PHE A 73 45.30 39.03 18.43
C PHE A 73 43.91 39.70 18.44
N TYR A 74 43.48 40.27 19.57
CA TYR A 74 42.20 40.99 19.64
C TYR A 74 42.35 42.41 19.11
N ASP A 75 41.78 42.69 17.93
CA ASP A 75 41.75 44.02 17.31
C ASP A 75 40.31 44.57 17.30
N VAL A 76 40.16 45.84 17.67
CA VAL A 76 38.92 46.47 18.17
C VAL A 76 38.00 46.99 17.04
N ASP A 77 38.43 46.92 15.79
CA ASP A 77 37.83 47.73 14.70
C ASP A 77 36.77 47.05 13.81
N LEU A 78 36.29 45.84 14.11
CA LEU A 78 35.37 45.10 13.22
C LEU A 78 33.92 44.93 13.71
N ALA A 79 33.39 45.90 14.46
CA ALA A 79 31.99 45.89 14.92
C ALA A 79 31.23 47.18 14.58
N MET A 80 30.76 47.33 13.34
CA MET A 80 29.65 48.25 13.01
C MET A 80 28.66 47.61 12.04
N GLY A 81 27.58 47.08 12.61
CA GLY A 81 26.39 46.66 11.89
C GLY A 81 25.21 46.63 12.85
N ILE A 82 24.41 47.70 12.85
CA ILE A 82 23.25 47.91 13.73
C ILE A 82 22.31 46.69 13.67
N PRO A 83 22.01 46.00 14.80
CA PRO A 83 21.05 44.90 14.79
C PRO A 83 19.62 45.45 14.73
N LYS A 84 18.87 45.08 13.69
CA LYS A 84 17.42 45.36 13.59
C LYS A 84 16.68 44.72 14.77
N SER A 85 15.76 45.45 15.38
CA SER A 85 15.00 45.01 16.55
C SER A 85 14.15 43.77 16.26
N ARG A 86 14.22 42.78 17.17
CA ARG A 86 13.54 41.50 17.06
C ARG A 86 12.10 41.64 17.57
N LYS A 87 11.12 41.63 16.65
CA LYS A 87 9.69 41.64 17.01
C LYS A 87 9.33 40.43 17.91
N SER A 88 8.63 40.70 19.01
CA SER A 88 8.16 39.70 19.98
C SER A 88 7.17 38.70 19.35
N LYS A 89 7.02 37.49 19.93
CA LYS A 89 6.04 36.48 19.48
C LYS A 89 4.61 37.03 19.37
N ARG A 90 4.24 37.99 20.24
CA ARG A 90 2.94 38.67 20.21
C ARG A 90 2.82 39.64 19.03
N GLN A 91 3.89 40.38 18.72
CA GLN A 91 3.95 41.26 17.54
C GLN A 91 3.99 40.47 16.23
N LYS A 92 4.63 39.29 16.20
CA LYS A 92 4.57 38.38 15.05
C LYS A 92 3.18 37.77 14.86
N ARG A 93 2.46 37.46 15.94
CA ARG A 93 1.05 37.02 15.87
C ARG A 93 0.12 38.15 15.40
N ARG A 94 0.30 39.38 15.89
CA ARG A 94 -0.46 40.55 15.43
C ARG A 94 -0.18 40.89 13.97
N ALA A 95 1.08 40.89 13.55
CA ALA A 95 1.44 41.09 12.15
C ALA A 95 0.90 39.97 11.24
N LYS A 96 0.75 38.74 11.74
CA LYS A 96 0.14 37.62 11.00
C LYS A 96 -1.39 37.72 10.93
N LEU A 97 -2.03 38.31 11.94
CA LEU A 97 -3.46 38.63 11.96
C LEU A 97 -3.78 39.85 11.09
N GLU A 98 -2.99 40.92 11.17
CA GLU A 98 -3.10 42.12 10.33
C GLU A 98 -2.81 41.77 8.85
N TYR A 99 -1.81 40.93 8.56
CA TYR A 99 -1.52 40.45 7.18
C TYR A 99 -2.65 39.59 6.58
N ASN A 100 -3.35 38.81 7.41
CA ASN A 100 -4.53 38.05 6.98
C ASN A 100 -5.79 38.92 6.84
N ALA A 101 -5.84 40.10 7.48
CA ALA A 101 -6.97 41.04 7.38
C ALA A 101 -6.81 42.04 6.23
N SER A 102 -5.59 42.38 5.82
CA SER A 102 -5.30 43.38 4.78
C SER A 102 -5.05 42.80 3.37
N GLN A 103 -5.25 41.49 3.16
CA GLN A 103 -5.29 40.85 1.83
C GLN A 103 -6.47 39.89 1.72
N LEU A 104 -7.67 40.38 2.01
CA LEU A 104 -8.86 39.86 1.37
C LEU A 104 -9.11 40.75 0.14
N PRO A 105 -8.95 40.26 -1.09
CA PRO A 105 -9.78 40.78 -2.16
C PRO A 105 -11.22 40.57 -1.69
N VAL A 106 -11.98 41.66 -1.61
CA VAL A 106 -13.43 41.65 -1.46
C VAL A 106 -13.98 40.45 -2.20
N GLU A 107 -14.64 39.55 -1.47
CA GLU A 107 -15.24 38.33 -2.01
C GLU A 107 -16.30 38.71 -3.05
N SER A 108 -15.88 38.78 -4.32
CA SER A 108 -16.78 38.57 -5.45
C SER A 108 -17.26 37.13 -5.34
N THR A 109 -18.44 36.93 -4.77
CA THR A 109 -19.16 35.65 -4.77
C THR A 109 -19.15 35.07 -6.19
N CYS A 110 -18.48 33.94 -6.38
CA CYS A 110 -18.52 33.20 -7.65
C CYS A 110 -19.88 32.49 -7.78
N ASN A 111 -20.86 33.25 -8.26
CA ASN A 111 -22.13 32.73 -8.77
C ASN A 111 -21.87 31.98 -10.09
N LEU A 112 -21.95 30.65 -10.08
CA LEU A 112 -21.91 29.84 -11.30
C LEU A 112 -23.33 29.61 -11.83
N THR A 113 -23.80 30.51 -12.68
CA THR A 113 -24.80 30.23 -13.73
C THR A 113 -24.27 30.76 -15.06
N PRO A 114 -24.15 29.95 -16.12
CA PRO A 114 -23.63 30.41 -17.41
C PRO A 114 -24.76 30.92 -18.31
N HIS A 115 -24.95 32.23 -18.40
CA HIS A 115 -25.62 32.82 -19.57
C HIS A 115 -24.56 33.12 -20.63
N VAL A 116 -24.38 32.18 -21.56
CA VAL A 116 -23.62 32.41 -22.79
C VAL A 116 -24.56 33.17 -23.73
N GLN A 117 -24.27 34.43 -24.05
CA GLN A 117 -24.95 35.10 -25.16
C GLN A 117 -24.51 34.42 -26.46
N LEU A 118 -25.37 33.58 -27.01
CA LEU A 118 -25.18 32.95 -28.31
C LEU A 118 -25.42 34.00 -29.39
N PRO A 119 -24.51 34.17 -30.36
CA PRO A 119 -24.71 35.10 -31.47
C PRO A 119 -25.94 34.66 -32.29
N THR A 120 -26.98 35.47 -32.30
CA THR A 120 -28.27 35.17 -32.95
C THR A 120 -28.27 35.40 -34.46
N ASN A 121 -27.30 36.18 -34.99
CA ASN A 121 -27.20 36.54 -36.41
C ASN A 121 -26.03 35.85 -37.13
N ILE A 122 -25.99 34.50 -37.12
CA ILE A 122 -24.93 33.70 -37.77
C ILE A 122 -24.86 33.97 -39.28
N ILE A 123 -26.00 34.24 -39.93
CA ILE A 123 -26.10 34.51 -41.38
C ILE A 123 -25.28 35.76 -41.77
N ALA A 124 -25.47 36.88 -41.06
CA ALA A 124 -24.76 38.13 -41.34
C ALA A 124 -23.25 38.02 -41.04
N LEU A 125 -22.87 37.20 -40.06
CA LEU A 125 -21.48 36.96 -39.68
C LEU A 125 -20.75 36.06 -40.70
N GLN A 126 -21.43 35.06 -41.26
CA GLN A 126 -20.86 34.21 -42.32
C GLN A 126 -20.61 35.00 -43.62
N GLN A 127 -21.51 35.94 -43.97
CA GLN A 127 -21.38 36.75 -45.19
C GLN A 127 -20.30 37.83 -45.11
N LYS A 128 -19.99 38.34 -43.91
CA LYS A 128 -18.95 39.36 -43.69
C LYS A 128 -17.54 38.77 -43.50
N ASP A 129 -17.40 37.47 -43.26
CA ASP A 129 -16.12 36.84 -42.90
C ASP A 129 -15.28 36.45 -44.12
N VAL A 130 -14.14 37.14 -44.29
CA VAL A 130 -13.17 36.92 -45.38
C VAL A 130 -12.54 35.53 -45.33
N SER A 131 -12.41 34.93 -44.14
CA SER A 131 -11.80 33.59 -43.96
C SER A 131 -12.66 32.45 -44.51
N LEU A 132 -13.95 32.70 -44.75
CA LEU A 132 -14.91 31.73 -45.29
C LEU A 132 -15.15 31.91 -46.79
N ALA A 133 -14.51 32.89 -47.45
CA ALA A 133 -14.71 33.20 -48.87
C ALA A 133 -14.50 31.98 -49.79
N VAL A 134 -13.51 31.12 -49.50
CA VAL A 134 -13.24 29.89 -50.25
C VAL A 134 -14.37 28.85 -50.09
N CYS A 135 -14.97 28.78 -48.90
CA CYS A 135 -16.11 27.88 -48.64
C CYS A 135 -17.40 28.41 -49.28
N LEU A 136 -17.60 29.73 -49.29
CA LEU A 136 -18.74 30.40 -49.94
C LEU A 136 -18.68 30.28 -51.48
N GLN A 137 -17.49 30.41 -52.08
CA GLN A 137 -17.30 30.22 -53.53
C GLN A 137 -17.60 28.80 -53.97
N LYS A 138 -17.18 27.79 -53.18
CA LYS A 138 -17.47 26.38 -53.47
C LYS A 138 -18.96 26.04 -53.36
N ALA A 139 -19.66 26.60 -52.38
CA ALA A 139 -21.10 26.42 -52.23
C ALA A 139 -21.92 27.08 -53.36
N ASN A 140 -21.46 28.21 -53.89
CA ASN A 140 -22.10 28.90 -55.02
C ASN A 140 -21.86 28.21 -56.38
N GLN A 141 -20.73 27.50 -56.54
CA GLN A 141 -20.41 26.74 -57.75
C GLN A 141 -21.24 25.46 -57.88
N GLU A 142 -21.65 24.83 -56.77
CA GLU A 142 -22.47 23.61 -56.77
C GLU A 142 -23.98 23.90 -56.98
N THR A 143 -24.44 25.14 -56.83
CA THR A 143 -25.85 25.54 -57.07
C THR A 143 -26.17 25.79 -58.55
N THR A 144 -25.16 26.08 -59.36
CA THR A 144 -25.23 26.12 -60.83
C THR A 144 -24.60 24.84 -61.37
N GLY A 145 -25.39 23.78 -61.54
CA GLY A 145 -24.87 22.43 -61.77
C GLY A 145 -23.94 22.32 -63.00
N GLU A 146 -22.63 22.35 -62.77
CA GLU A 146 -21.57 21.76 -63.61
C GLU A 146 -20.19 21.99 -62.95
N GLY A 147 -19.59 20.93 -62.36
CA GLY A 147 -18.22 20.97 -61.82
C GLY A 147 -17.83 19.69 -61.06
N PRO A 148 -16.56 19.23 -61.12
CA PRO A 148 -16.19 17.82 -60.96
C PRO A 148 -16.22 17.35 -59.50
N THR A 149 -16.76 16.14 -59.31
CA THR A 149 -16.74 15.41 -58.04
C THR A 149 -15.31 15.16 -57.58
N ASN A 150 -14.85 15.90 -56.57
CA ASN A 150 -13.61 15.58 -55.88
C ASN A 150 -13.81 14.37 -54.97
N ASP A 151 -12.83 13.47 -55.03
CA ASP A 151 -12.80 12.06 -54.59
C ASP A 151 -12.89 11.82 -53.05
N LYS A 152 -13.52 12.73 -52.30
CA LYS A 152 -13.67 12.63 -50.82
C LYS A 152 -15.10 12.83 -50.29
N GLY A 153 -16.10 13.02 -51.15
CA GLY A 153 -17.51 13.10 -50.73
C GLY A 153 -17.85 14.30 -49.84
N GLU A 154 -17.09 15.40 -49.96
CA GLU A 154 -17.29 16.64 -49.19
C GLU A 154 -17.91 17.72 -50.10
N HIS A 155 -19.10 18.22 -49.76
CA HIS A 155 -19.78 19.31 -50.48
C HIS A 155 -20.34 20.36 -49.50
N PHE A 156 -20.58 21.59 -49.96
CA PHE A 156 -21.01 22.71 -49.11
C PHE A 156 -22.41 23.18 -49.50
N VAL A 157 -23.32 23.19 -48.54
CA VAL A 157 -24.76 23.42 -48.80
C VAL A 157 -25.25 24.64 -48.02
N PHE A 158 -26.08 25.44 -48.69
CA PHE A 158 -26.86 26.50 -48.05
C PHE A 158 -28.24 25.98 -47.65
N GLU A 159 -28.59 26.11 -46.38
CA GLU A 159 -29.94 25.88 -45.90
C GLU A 159 -30.42 27.08 -45.11
N GLN A 160 -31.57 27.64 -45.49
CA GLN A 160 -32.17 28.81 -44.84
C GLN A 160 -31.19 29.99 -44.69
N GLY A 161 -30.27 30.16 -45.65
CA GLY A 161 -29.25 31.22 -45.65
C GLY A 161 -28.00 30.96 -44.81
N ILE A 162 -27.87 29.77 -44.19
CA ILE A 162 -26.72 29.38 -43.35
C ILE A 162 -25.85 28.35 -44.09
N LEU A 163 -24.52 28.55 -44.04
CA LEU A 163 -23.54 27.68 -44.69
C LEU A 163 -23.20 26.44 -43.84
N TYR A 164 -23.38 25.25 -44.42
CA TYR A 164 -23.02 23.96 -43.84
C TYR A 164 -22.01 23.20 -44.72
N ARG A 165 -21.23 22.32 -44.10
CA ARG A 165 -20.38 21.31 -44.76
C ARG A 165 -20.98 19.93 -44.55
N GLN A 166 -21.18 19.19 -45.63
CA GLN A 166 -21.75 17.85 -45.60
C GLN A 166 -20.68 16.82 -46.00
N ILE A 167 -20.48 15.82 -45.14
CA ILE A 167 -19.56 14.70 -45.38
C ILE A 167 -20.32 13.41 -45.09
N GLY A 168 -20.73 12.70 -46.14
CA GLY A 168 -21.64 11.55 -46.02
C GLY A 168 -22.96 11.94 -45.34
N LEU A 169 -23.22 11.35 -44.16
CA LEU A 169 -24.42 11.58 -43.35
C LEU A 169 -24.26 12.67 -42.26
N VAL A 170 -23.05 13.23 -42.08
CA VAL A 170 -22.77 14.19 -41.00
C VAL A 170 -22.75 15.62 -41.54
N LYS A 171 -23.57 16.48 -40.94
CA LYS A 171 -23.72 17.89 -41.29
C LYS A 171 -23.06 18.79 -40.25
N GLN A 172 -22.14 19.65 -40.69
CA GLN A 172 -21.34 20.53 -39.83
C GLN A 172 -21.61 22.00 -40.17
N LEU A 173 -21.91 22.83 -39.16
CA LEU A 173 -22.07 24.28 -39.34
C LEU A 173 -20.71 24.94 -39.56
N VAL A 174 -20.59 25.79 -40.57
CA VAL A 174 -19.34 26.53 -40.83
C VAL A 174 -19.26 27.76 -39.92
N VAL A 175 -18.20 27.87 -39.10
CA VAL A 175 -18.13 28.87 -38.02
C VAL A 175 -17.27 30.09 -38.39
N PRO A 176 -17.81 31.32 -38.34
CA PRO A 176 -17.07 32.57 -38.55
C PRO A 176 -16.00 32.83 -37.48
N GLN A 177 -14.94 33.54 -37.84
CA GLN A 177 -13.76 33.81 -37.01
C GLN A 177 -14.11 34.37 -35.61
N ASP A 178 -15.03 35.34 -35.54
CA ASP A 178 -15.44 36.01 -34.30
C ASP A 178 -16.08 35.07 -33.27
N THR A 179 -16.63 33.94 -33.73
CA THR A 179 -17.36 32.98 -32.88
C THR A 179 -16.56 31.72 -32.56
N ARG A 180 -15.40 31.52 -33.20
CA ARG A 180 -14.51 30.36 -32.98
C ARG A 180 -14.01 30.27 -31.54
N GLU A 181 -13.69 31.40 -30.91
CA GLU A 181 -13.21 31.43 -29.53
C GLU A 181 -14.27 30.93 -28.54
N VAL A 182 -15.53 31.32 -28.74
CA VAL A 182 -16.66 30.85 -27.93
C VAL A 182 -16.81 29.34 -28.06
N VAL A 183 -16.72 28.81 -29.29
CA VAL A 183 -16.78 27.36 -29.55
C VAL A 183 -15.59 26.64 -28.90
N LEU A 184 -14.38 27.19 -28.95
CA LEU A 184 -13.20 26.63 -28.29
C LEU A 184 -13.33 26.64 -26.76
N HIS A 185 -13.86 27.71 -26.18
CA HIS A 185 -14.11 27.82 -24.75
C HIS A 185 -15.16 26.81 -24.28
N LEU A 186 -16.30 26.71 -24.98
CA LEU A 186 -17.36 25.76 -24.66
C LEU A 186 -16.96 24.30 -24.89
N SER A 187 -16.04 24.04 -25.82
CA SER A 187 -15.61 22.67 -26.13
C SER A 187 -14.43 22.18 -25.28
N HIS A 188 -13.67 23.08 -24.65
CA HIS A 188 -12.48 22.75 -23.85
C HIS A 188 -12.52 23.27 -22.39
N SER A 189 -12.83 24.54 -22.17
CA SER A 189 -12.57 25.25 -20.89
C SER A 189 -13.71 25.18 -19.87
N ILE A 190 -14.96 24.96 -20.29
CA ILE A 190 -16.07 24.84 -19.34
C ILE A 190 -15.98 23.53 -18.53
N PRO A 191 -16.54 23.48 -17.30
CA PRO A 191 -16.53 22.27 -16.47
C PRO A 191 -17.09 21.02 -17.17
N TRP A 192 -18.15 21.18 -18.00
CA TRP A 192 -18.74 20.10 -18.81
C TRP A 192 -17.82 19.61 -19.93
N ALA A 193 -16.93 20.47 -20.43
CA ALA A 193 -15.97 20.12 -21.45
C ALA A 193 -14.75 19.38 -20.90
N GLY A 194 -14.38 19.66 -19.64
CA GLY A 194 -13.42 18.88 -18.86
C GLY A 194 -11.97 18.95 -19.34
N HIS A 195 -11.56 20.01 -20.04
CA HIS A 195 -10.18 20.22 -20.52
C HIS A 195 -9.58 19.01 -21.25
N LEU A 196 -10.40 18.30 -22.03
CA LEU A 196 -9.96 17.12 -22.76
C LEU A 196 -8.87 17.49 -23.76
N GLY A 197 -7.92 16.58 -23.98
CA GLY A 197 -6.78 16.85 -24.86
C GLY A 197 -7.17 17.06 -26.32
N LYS A 198 -6.28 17.67 -27.11
CA LYS A 198 -6.53 18.14 -28.49
C LYS A 198 -7.38 17.22 -29.36
N LYS A 199 -7.08 15.92 -29.43
CA LYS A 199 -7.80 14.95 -30.30
C LYS A 199 -9.29 14.84 -29.93
N LYS A 200 -9.61 14.81 -28.63
CA LYS A 200 -10.97 14.67 -28.15
C LYS A 200 -11.76 15.97 -28.31
N THR A 201 -11.12 17.11 -28.08
CA THR A 201 -11.73 18.43 -28.35
C THR A 201 -12.00 18.61 -29.84
N THR A 202 -11.06 18.26 -30.72
CA THR A 202 -11.29 18.29 -32.17
C THR A 202 -12.44 17.37 -32.59
N ALA A 203 -12.50 16.14 -32.06
CA ALA A 203 -13.57 15.21 -32.36
C ALA A 203 -14.95 15.71 -31.87
N ARG A 204 -15.00 16.38 -30.71
CA ARG A 204 -16.22 16.99 -30.18
C ARG A 204 -16.71 18.13 -31.07
N ILE A 205 -15.81 19.00 -31.53
CA ILE A 205 -16.16 20.12 -32.41
C ILE A 205 -16.59 19.60 -33.79
N LYS A 206 -15.86 18.65 -34.38
CA LYS A 206 -16.16 18.05 -35.71
C LYS A 206 -17.52 17.35 -35.80
N ARG A 207 -18.24 17.11 -34.69
CA ARG A 207 -19.61 16.58 -34.75
C ARG A 207 -20.64 17.63 -35.16
N HIS A 208 -20.36 18.90 -34.90
CA HIS A 208 -21.34 19.98 -35.06
C HIS A 208 -20.81 21.17 -35.87
N PHE A 209 -19.50 21.43 -35.84
CA PHE A 209 -18.89 22.66 -36.36
C PHE A 209 -17.66 22.38 -37.22
N TYR A 210 -17.40 23.27 -38.17
CA TYR A 210 -16.21 23.25 -39.03
C TYR A 210 -15.69 24.66 -39.34
N TRP A 211 -14.37 24.81 -39.45
CA TRP A 211 -13.73 25.97 -40.08
C TRP A 211 -12.33 25.61 -40.59
N PRO A 212 -11.78 26.35 -41.57
CA PRO A 212 -10.40 26.16 -42.04
C PRO A 212 -9.40 26.38 -40.89
N GLY A 213 -8.54 25.38 -40.62
CA GLY A 213 -7.56 25.47 -39.52
C GLY A 213 -8.05 24.99 -38.14
N LEU A 214 -9.23 24.35 -38.06
CA LEU A 214 -9.79 23.84 -36.80
C LEU A 214 -8.79 23.04 -35.93
N GLU A 215 -8.01 22.13 -36.53
CA GLU A 215 -7.10 21.28 -35.76
C GLU A 215 -5.92 22.04 -35.16
N THR A 216 -5.41 23.04 -35.89
CA THR A 216 -4.31 23.90 -35.42
C THR A 216 -4.77 24.81 -34.29
N ASP A 217 -5.96 25.39 -34.43
CA ASP A 217 -6.54 26.29 -33.42
C ASP A 217 -6.83 25.56 -32.11
N VAL A 218 -7.44 24.38 -32.19
CA VAL A 218 -7.69 23.51 -31.02
C VAL A 218 -6.37 23.10 -30.35
N ALA A 219 -5.35 22.76 -31.14
CA ALA A 219 -4.05 22.37 -30.61
C ALA A 219 -3.35 23.54 -29.89
N GLN A 220 -3.43 24.76 -30.44
CA GLN A 220 -2.89 25.96 -29.84
C GLN A 220 -3.65 26.35 -28.57
N TYR A 221 -4.98 26.27 -28.58
CA TYR A 221 -5.85 26.55 -27.44
C TYR A 221 -5.59 25.60 -26.26
N CYS A 222 -5.50 24.29 -26.52
CA CYS A 222 -5.17 23.31 -25.48
C CYS A 222 -3.74 23.51 -24.91
N LYS A 223 -2.80 24.03 -25.73
CA LYS A 223 -1.40 24.24 -25.34
C LYS A 223 -1.22 25.50 -24.49
N SER A 224 -2.00 26.55 -24.76
CA SER A 224 -1.98 27.82 -24.01
C SER A 224 -2.92 27.83 -22.79
N CYS A 225 -3.82 26.86 -22.65
CA CYS A 225 -4.73 26.77 -21.52
C CYS A 225 -3.99 26.72 -20.15
N PRO A 226 -4.28 27.66 -19.21
CA PRO A 226 -3.58 27.75 -17.92
C PRO A 226 -3.68 26.49 -17.05
N ASP A 227 -4.88 25.93 -16.95
CA ASP A 227 -5.17 24.75 -16.12
C ASP A 227 -4.51 23.50 -16.68
N CYS A 228 -4.59 23.31 -18.01
CA CYS A 228 -3.88 22.25 -18.72
C CYS A 228 -2.36 22.34 -18.54
N GLN A 229 -1.78 23.54 -18.54
CA GLN A 229 -0.34 23.74 -18.38
C GLN A 229 0.16 23.41 -16.96
N LYS A 230 -0.61 23.76 -15.92
CA LYS A 230 -0.31 23.54 -14.49
C LYS A 230 -0.57 22.08 -14.04
N VAL A 231 -1.60 21.43 -14.55
CA VAL A 231 -1.99 20.04 -14.18
C VAL A 231 -1.29 18.98 -15.04
N SER A 232 -0.55 19.39 -16.07
CA SER A 232 0.13 18.48 -16.99
C SER A 232 1.07 17.49 -16.29
N ILE A 233 0.77 16.20 -16.45
CA ILE A 233 1.57 15.07 -15.93
C ILE A 233 2.87 14.86 -16.73
N LYS A 234 2.94 15.40 -17.97
CA LYS A 234 4.10 15.22 -18.85
C LYS A 234 5.32 15.93 -18.26
N ARG A 235 6.23 15.14 -17.70
CA ARG A 235 7.53 15.64 -17.21
C ARG A 235 8.38 16.10 -18.40
N PRO A 236 9.12 17.20 -18.26
CA PRO A 236 10.10 17.58 -19.26
C PRO A 236 11.16 16.47 -19.46
N SER A 237 11.69 16.34 -20.68
CA SER A 237 12.79 15.42 -21.00
C SER A 237 14.05 15.79 -20.21
N ARG A 238 14.82 14.82 -19.70
CA ARG A 238 15.99 15.13 -18.87
C ARG A 238 17.10 15.80 -19.69
N VAL A 239 17.91 16.64 -19.07
CA VAL A 239 19.11 17.25 -19.69
C VAL A 239 20.34 16.36 -19.48
N PRO A 240 21.32 16.30 -20.40
CA PRO A 240 22.48 15.43 -20.30
C PRO A 240 23.26 15.53 -18.98
N LEU A 241 23.89 14.43 -18.57
CA LEU A 241 24.61 14.34 -17.29
C LEU A 241 25.93 15.12 -17.34
N GLN A 242 26.15 15.92 -16.30
CA GLN A 242 27.44 16.58 -16.08
C GLN A 242 28.28 15.77 -15.08
N PRO A 243 29.35 15.11 -15.54
CA PRO A 243 30.23 14.34 -14.66
C PRO A 243 30.96 15.27 -13.67
N LEU A 244 31.01 14.88 -12.40
CA LEU A 244 31.87 15.53 -11.40
C LEU A 244 33.35 15.20 -11.68
N PRO A 245 34.29 16.09 -11.37
CA PRO A 245 35.71 15.78 -11.54
C PRO A 245 36.11 14.59 -10.65
N VAL A 246 36.95 13.71 -11.18
CA VAL A 246 37.49 12.56 -10.44
C VAL A 246 38.50 13.08 -9.42
N ILE A 247 38.26 12.77 -8.15
CA ILE A 247 39.17 13.13 -7.05
C ILE A 247 40.08 11.94 -6.78
N SER A 248 41.38 12.18 -6.78
CA SER A 248 42.42 11.16 -6.66
C SER A 248 43.08 11.13 -5.30
N THR A 249 43.03 12.23 -4.56
CA THR A 249 43.66 12.37 -3.24
C THR A 249 42.68 11.99 -2.13
N PRO A 250 43.02 11.05 -1.24
CA PRO A 250 42.19 10.71 -0.08
C PRO A 250 41.86 11.93 0.77
N PHE A 251 40.59 12.04 1.17
CA PHE A 251 40.03 13.09 2.03
C PHE A 251 40.13 14.53 1.49
N GLU A 252 40.52 14.74 0.23
CA GLU A 252 40.53 16.07 -0.39
C GLU A 252 39.11 16.63 -0.54
N ARG A 253 38.17 15.78 -0.96
CA ARG A 253 36.74 16.10 -1.05
C ARG A 253 35.89 15.11 -0.28
N LEU A 254 35.11 15.63 0.67
CA LEU A 254 34.20 14.84 1.50
C LEU A 254 32.73 15.11 1.13
N GLY A 255 31.94 14.04 1.02
CA GLY A 255 30.48 14.11 1.00
C GLY A 255 29.93 13.94 2.41
N MET A 256 29.02 14.83 2.83
CA MET A 256 28.38 14.74 4.15
C MET A 256 26.86 14.80 4.06
N ASP A 257 26.21 13.89 4.77
CA ASP A 257 24.76 13.83 4.90
C ASP A 257 24.35 13.50 6.34
N VAL A 258 23.12 13.85 6.73
CA VAL A 258 22.52 13.42 8.01
C VAL A 258 21.32 12.52 7.76
N VAL A 259 21.41 11.28 8.24
CA VAL A 259 20.31 10.32 8.21
C VAL A 259 19.54 10.35 9.54
N GLY A 260 18.23 10.59 9.48
CA GLY A 260 17.33 10.49 10.63
C GLY A 260 16.04 11.33 10.48
N PRO A 261 15.14 11.32 11.48
CA PRO A 261 15.27 10.66 12.79
C PRO A 261 15.06 9.13 12.71
N VAL A 262 15.94 8.38 13.37
CA VAL A 262 15.80 6.93 13.61
C VAL A 262 15.34 6.69 15.06
N GLU A 263 15.00 5.44 15.39
CA GLU A 263 14.63 5.03 16.75
C GLU A 263 15.72 5.39 17.76
N LYS A 264 15.31 5.75 18.97
CA LYS A 264 16.25 6.26 19.98
C LYS A 264 17.08 5.08 20.53
N SER A 265 18.39 5.14 20.36
CA SER A 265 19.27 4.10 20.90
C SER A 265 19.33 4.14 22.44
N CYS A 266 19.87 3.09 23.06
CA CYS A 266 20.13 3.06 24.51
C CYS A 266 21.03 4.22 24.97
N ALA A 267 21.98 4.66 24.14
CA ALA A 267 22.82 5.83 24.41
C ALA A 267 22.12 7.18 24.13
N GLY A 268 20.89 7.15 23.61
CA GLY A 268 20.05 8.32 23.33
C GLY A 268 20.28 8.96 21.96
N ASN A 269 20.95 8.27 21.04
CA ASN A 269 21.22 8.75 19.69
C ASN A 269 19.97 8.61 18.81
N ARG A 270 19.76 9.54 17.87
CA ARG A 270 18.57 9.60 16.98
C ARG A 270 18.90 9.93 15.53
N PHE A 271 20.13 10.33 15.26
CA PHE A 271 20.59 10.76 13.94
C PHE A 271 21.96 10.14 13.67
N LEU A 272 22.33 10.04 12.40
CA LEU A 272 23.62 9.56 11.94
C LEU A 272 24.23 10.65 11.05
N LEU A 273 25.39 11.17 11.42
CA LEU A 273 26.19 11.98 10.51
C LEU A 273 27.06 11.04 9.68
N VAL A 274 26.82 11.03 8.38
CA VAL A 274 27.56 10.19 7.44
C VAL A 274 28.54 11.07 6.68
N ILE A 275 29.80 10.63 6.65
CA ILE A 275 30.89 11.26 5.91
C ILE A 275 31.46 10.21 4.97
N THR A 276 31.65 10.58 3.70
CA THR A 276 32.19 9.68 2.68
C THR A 276 33.30 10.36 1.90
N ASP A 277 34.43 9.69 1.73
CA ASP A 277 35.54 10.18 0.93
C ASP A 277 35.31 9.92 -0.57
N TYR A 278 35.55 10.93 -1.41
CA TYR A 278 35.37 10.80 -2.86
C TYR A 278 36.50 10.04 -3.55
N ALA A 279 37.71 9.97 -3.01
CA ALA A 279 38.80 9.23 -3.66
C ALA A 279 38.74 7.73 -3.34
N THR A 280 38.70 7.37 -2.06
CA THR A 280 38.79 5.98 -1.58
C THR A 280 37.42 5.31 -1.40
N ARG A 281 36.32 6.08 -1.40
CA ARG A 281 34.97 5.63 -1.02
C ARG A 281 34.86 5.22 0.46
N TYR A 282 35.81 5.63 1.29
CA TYR A 282 35.84 5.29 2.71
C TYR A 282 34.68 5.98 3.46
N PRO A 283 33.78 5.22 4.12
CA PRO A 283 32.71 5.80 4.91
C PRO A 283 33.08 5.92 6.39
N GLU A 284 32.70 7.02 7.02
CA GLU A 284 32.71 7.23 8.47
C GLU A 284 31.32 7.68 8.92
N VAL A 285 30.81 7.11 10.03
CA VAL A 285 29.46 7.41 10.52
C VAL A 285 29.50 7.69 12.01
N PHE A 286 28.96 8.85 12.41
CA PHE A 286 28.84 9.25 13.80
C PHE A 286 27.38 9.25 14.28
N PRO A 287 27.04 8.52 15.36
CA PRO A 287 25.72 8.63 15.96
C PRO A 287 25.57 9.96 16.71
N LEU A 288 24.46 10.64 16.50
CA LEU A 288 24.16 11.97 17.05
C LEU A 288 22.83 11.97 17.83
N LYS A 289 22.84 12.64 18.99
CA LYS A 289 21.61 12.92 19.78
C LYS A 289 20.76 14.03 19.17
N SER A 290 21.38 14.98 18.48
CA SER A 290 20.74 16.15 17.88
C SER A 290 21.51 16.64 16.66
N VAL A 291 20.79 17.16 15.67
CA VAL A 291 21.39 17.69 14.43
C VAL A 291 21.84 19.16 14.54
N LYS A 292 21.89 19.72 15.76
CA LYS A 292 22.39 21.09 15.95
C LYS A 292 23.86 21.19 15.53
N ALA A 293 24.19 22.31 14.90
CA ALA A 293 25.52 22.60 14.35
C ALA A 293 26.68 22.37 15.33
N LYS A 294 26.48 22.62 16.64
CA LYS A 294 27.49 22.37 17.68
C LYS A 294 27.97 20.92 17.68
N TYR A 295 27.04 19.96 17.67
CA TYR A 295 27.39 18.53 17.73
C TYR A 295 28.07 18.07 16.44
N VAL A 296 27.59 18.54 15.29
CA VAL A 296 28.21 18.26 13.98
C VAL A 296 29.65 18.80 13.95
N ALA A 297 29.87 20.04 14.39
CA ALA A 297 31.20 20.63 14.46
C ALA A 297 32.15 19.85 15.38
N THR A 298 31.68 19.38 16.54
CA THR A 298 32.49 18.54 17.44
C THR A 298 32.91 17.23 16.78
N CYS A 299 32.01 16.53 16.09
CA CYS A 299 32.34 15.30 15.35
C CYS A 299 33.32 15.57 14.20
N LEU A 300 33.17 16.70 13.50
CA LEU A 300 34.10 17.09 12.45
C LEU A 300 35.51 17.32 12.97
N VAL A 301 35.67 17.99 14.11
CA VAL A 301 37.00 18.18 14.72
C VAL A 301 37.64 16.83 15.07
N GLN A 302 36.86 15.89 15.64
CA GLN A 302 37.33 14.52 15.93
C GLN A 302 37.67 13.71 14.67
N PHE A 303 37.03 14.00 13.55
CA PHE A 303 37.33 13.36 12.28
C PHE A 303 38.61 13.95 11.68
N PHE A 304 38.69 15.28 11.56
CA PHE A 304 39.84 15.98 10.99
C PHE A 304 41.12 15.76 11.79
N SER A 305 41.04 15.55 13.11
CA SER A 305 42.21 15.20 13.92
C SER A 305 42.80 13.82 13.58
N ARG A 306 42.05 12.95 12.91
CA ARG A 306 42.51 11.61 12.49
C ARG A 306 42.96 11.57 11.03
N VAL A 307 42.25 12.28 10.15
CA VAL A 307 42.44 12.15 8.69
C VAL A 307 43.04 13.39 8.03
N GLY A 308 43.15 14.51 8.74
CA GLY A 308 43.52 15.81 8.19
C GLY A 308 42.33 16.67 7.77
N LEU A 309 42.62 17.91 7.34
CA LEU A 309 41.62 18.87 6.88
C LEU A 309 41.34 18.70 5.39
N PRO A 310 40.06 18.59 4.97
CA PRO A 310 39.71 18.50 3.56
C PRO A 310 39.85 19.86 2.86
N ALA A 311 40.12 19.84 1.55
CA ALA A 311 40.05 21.05 0.74
C ALA A 311 38.61 21.49 0.49
N GLU A 312 37.71 20.53 0.28
CA GLU A 312 36.32 20.78 -0.08
C GLU A 312 35.34 19.83 0.63
N ILE A 313 34.20 20.38 1.03
CA ILE A 313 33.10 19.60 1.61
C ILE A 313 31.84 19.84 0.79
N LEU A 314 31.25 18.76 0.27
CA LEU A 314 29.98 18.76 -0.42
C LEU A 314 28.86 18.34 0.54
N THR A 315 27.86 19.23 0.71
CA THR A 315 26.67 18.93 1.52
C THR A 315 25.38 19.22 0.75
N ASP A 316 24.27 18.68 1.25
CA ASP A 316 22.94 19.12 0.86
C ASP A 316 22.60 20.53 1.42
N GLN A 317 21.44 21.07 1.05
CA GLN A 317 20.94 22.34 1.62
C GLN A 317 20.22 22.16 2.97
N GLY A 318 20.61 21.14 3.75
CA GLY A 318 20.10 20.92 5.09
C GLY A 318 20.38 22.13 5.99
N THR A 319 19.35 22.59 6.73
CA THR A 319 19.46 23.76 7.62
C THR A 319 20.57 23.64 8.66
N ASN A 320 20.98 22.40 9.00
CA ASN A 320 22.05 22.09 9.94
C ASN A 320 23.43 22.52 9.40
N PHE A 321 23.71 22.24 8.13
CA PHE A 321 24.93 22.63 7.42
C PHE A 321 24.94 24.12 7.03
N MET A 322 23.77 24.77 6.99
CA MET A 322 23.64 26.19 6.67
C MET A 322 23.87 27.15 7.85
N SER A 323 24.13 26.64 9.05
CA SER A 323 24.33 27.45 10.25
C SER A 323 25.53 28.40 10.13
N ASN A 324 25.44 29.59 10.75
CA ASN A 324 26.56 30.54 10.77
C ASN A 324 27.80 29.95 11.47
N LEU A 325 27.60 29.11 12.48
CA LEU A 325 28.69 28.42 13.18
C LEU A 325 29.53 27.57 12.23
N LEU A 326 28.91 26.68 11.44
CA LEU A 326 29.66 25.82 10.51
C LEU A 326 30.32 26.62 9.39
N LYS A 327 29.69 27.70 8.90
CA LYS A 327 30.32 28.59 7.93
C LYS A 327 31.59 29.23 8.48
N GLN A 328 31.55 29.72 9.72
CA GLN A 328 32.72 30.27 10.40
C GLN A 328 33.80 29.20 10.59
N VAL A 329 33.42 27.98 11.00
CA VAL A 329 34.35 26.85 11.13
C VAL A 329 35.04 26.54 9.79
N TYR A 330 34.29 26.47 8.69
CA TYR A 330 34.88 26.22 7.37
C TYR A 330 35.78 27.37 6.90
N GLN A 331 35.40 28.63 7.16
CA GLN A 331 36.23 29.79 6.84
C GLN A 331 37.54 29.80 7.62
N LEU A 332 37.50 29.52 8.94
CA LEU A 332 38.69 29.45 9.79
C LEU A 332 39.62 28.30 9.39
N LEU A 333 39.06 27.17 8.97
CA LEU A 333 39.83 26.00 8.53
C LEU A 333 40.23 26.05 7.05
N GLY A 334 39.86 27.11 6.32
CA GLY A 334 40.16 27.25 4.88
C GLY A 334 39.42 26.27 3.96
N ILE A 335 38.32 25.66 4.42
CA ILE A 335 37.59 24.61 3.71
C ILE A 335 36.55 25.23 2.77
N LYS A 336 36.54 24.84 1.49
CA LYS A 336 35.53 25.27 0.51
C LYS A 336 34.24 24.47 0.69
N SER A 337 33.13 25.15 0.99
CA SER A 337 31.81 24.52 1.10
C SER A 337 31.08 24.51 -0.24
N LEU A 338 30.96 23.33 -0.84
CA LEU A 338 30.15 23.06 -2.03
C LEU A 338 28.74 22.61 -1.63
N ARG A 339 27.73 22.99 -2.44
CA ARG A 339 26.32 22.69 -2.13
C ARG A 339 25.59 22.14 -3.33
N THR A 340 24.73 21.16 -3.09
CA THR A 340 23.80 20.68 -4.11
C THR A 340 22.60 21.63 -4.28
N THR A 341 21.95 21.58 -5.44
CA THR A 341 20.67 22.28 -5.63
C THR A 341 19.53 21.49 -4.97
N PRO A 342 18.51 22.15 -4.40
CA PRO A 342 17.41 21.46 -3.74
C PRO A 342 16.73 20.47 -4.71
N TYR A 343 16.46 19.24 -4.23
CA TYR A 343 15.83 18.17 -5.00
C TYR A 343 16.63 17.65 -6.21
N HIS A 344 17.96 17.84 -6.22
CA HIS A 344 18.86 17.28 -7.24
C HIS A 344 19.86 16.26 -6.64
N PRO A 345 19.40 15.06 -6.24
CA PRO A 345 20.22 14.06 -5.54
C PRO A 345 21.43 13.56 -6.33
N GLN A 346 21.42 13.70 -7.65
CA GLN A 346 22.49 13.19 -8.53
C GLN A 346 23.88 13.78 -8.20
N THR A 347 23.94 14.96 -7.59
CA THR A 347 25.21 15.64 -7.25
C THR A 347 25.83 15.09 -5.96
N ASP A 348 25.04 14.54 -5.03
CA ASP A 348 25.48 13.88 -3.78
C ASP A 348 25.19 12.36 -3.80
N GLY A 349 25.11 11.78 -5.01
CA GLY A 349 24.68 10.40 -5.21
C GLY A 349 25.64 9.34 -4.64
N LEU A 350 26.81 9.73 -4.13
CA LEU A 350 27.74 8.81 -3.46
C LEU A 350 27.33 8.58 -2.02
N THR A 351 27.20 9.65 -1.24
CA THR A 351 26.75 9.62 0.15
C THR A 351 25.36 8.98 0.24
N GLU A 352 24.47 9.33 -0.69
CA GLU A 352 23.13 8.74 -0.75
C GLU A 352 23.13 7.22 -1.02
N ARG A 353 23.97 6.74 -1.94
CA ARG A 353 24.10 5.30 -2.22
C ARG A 353 24.62 4.55 -1.01
N PHE A 354 25.65 5.08 -0.35
CA PHE A 354 26.15 4.48 0.89
C PHE A 354 25.07 4.48 2.00
N ASN A 355 24.31 5.57 2.14
CA ASN A 355 23.20 5.65 3.10
C ASN A 355 22.13 4.59 2.85
N GLN A 356 21.85 4.25 1.59
CA GLN A 356 20.94 3.15 1.25
C GLN A 356 21.51 1.79 1.67
N THR A 357 22.77 1.51 1.36
CA THR A 357 23.45 0.28 1.76
C THR A 357 23.52 0.14 3.28
N LEU A 358 23.88 1.21 3.99
CA LEU A 358 23.92 1.24 5.46
C LEU A 358 22.56 0.94 6.07
N LYS A 359 21.48 1.55 5.55
CA LYS A 359 20.10 1.26 6.01
C LYS A 359 19.72 -0.20 5.78
N GLN A 360 20.10 -0.79 4.65
CA GLN A 360 19.83 -2.20 4.36
C GLN A 360 20.62 -3.14 5.27
N MET A 361 21.87 -2.81 5.58
CA MET A 361 22.68 -3.57 6.54
C MET A 361 22.07 -3.48 7.94
N LEU A 362 21.78 -2.28 8.44
CA LEU A 362 21.19 -2.07 9.76
C LEU A 362 19.88 -2.85 9.93
N ARG A 363 18.99 -2.85 8.94
CA ARG A 363 17.71 -3.61 8.99
C ARG A 363 17.87 -5.12 9.22
N LYS A 364 19.03 -5.70 8.89
CA LYS A 364 19.27 -7.14 9.07
C LYS A 364 19.78 -7.51 10.46
N PHE A 365 20.41 -6.56 11.16
CA PHE A 365 21.07 -6.80 12.45
C PHE A 365 20.35 -6.16 13.63
N VAL A 366 19.57 -5.11 13.40
CA VAL A 366 18.78 -4.45 14.43
C VAL A 366 17.61 -5.35 14.85
N GLY A 367 17.50 -5.64 16.15
CA GLY A 367 16.44 -6.49 16.72
C GLY A 367 15.06 -5.81 16.76
N GLU A 368 14.05 -6.52 17.25
CA GLU A 368 12.64 -6.06 17.27
C GLU A 368 12.41 -4.74 18.03
N THR A 369 13.30 -4.38 18.96
CA THR A 369 13.18 -3.16 19.76
C THR A 369 13.85 -1.93 19.13
N GLY A 370 14.72 -2.12 18.15
CA GLY A 370 15.42 -1.06 17.43
C GLY A 370 16.33 -0.14 18.25
N ARG A 371 16.74 -0.52 19.47
CA ARG A 371 17.52 0.35 20.38
C ARG A 371 19.04 0.16 20.35
N ASP A 372 19.51 -0.88 19.66
CA ASP A 372 20.91 -1.34 19.63
C ASP A 372 21.65 -0.95 18.35
N TRP A 373 21.02 -0.21 17.43
CA TRP A 373 21.60 0.11 16.11
C TRP A 373 22.95 0.83 16.16
N ASP A 374 23.24 1.62 17.19
CA ASP A 374 24.50 2.35 17.32
C ASP A 374 25.68 1.43 17.71
N GLN A 375 25.39 0.30 18.36
CA GLN A 375 26.38 -0.71 18.72
C GLN A 375 26.84 -1.51 17.49
N TRP A 376 25.98 -1.65 16.49
CA TRP A 376 26.29 -2.40 15.26
C TRP A 376 27.13 -1.61 14.25
N LEU A 377 27.19 -0.28 14.36
CA LEU A 377 27.88 0.59 13.39
C LEU A 377 29.34 0.21 13.13
N PRO A 378 30.20 -0.05 14.15
CA PRO A 378 31.61 -0.38 13.91
C PRO A 378 31.78 -1.65 13.05
N TYR A 379 30.97 -2.68 13.31
CA TYR A 379 31.02 -3.95 12.57
C TYR A 379 30.54 -3.78 11.12
N LEU A 380 29.46 -3.02 10.91
CA LEU A 380 28.93 -2.77 9.57
C LEU A 380 29.85 -1.89 8.72
N LEU A 381 30.49 -0.90 9.34
CA LEU A 381 31.51 -0.08 8.69
C LEU A 381 32.73 -0.92 8.32
N PHE A 382 33.18 -1.81 9.21
CA PHE A 382 34.28 -2.73 8.91
C PHE A 382 33.96 -3.62 7.70
N ALA A 383 32.79 -4.27 7.69
CA ALA A 383 32.35 -5.12 6.60
C ALA A 383 32.29 -4.37 5.24
N TYR A 384 31.91 -3.08 5.25
CA TYR A 384 31.91 -2.28 4.02
C TYR A 384 33.32 -1.87 3.58
N ARG A 385 34.24 -1.62 4.52
CA ARG A 385 35.63 -1.19 4.25
C ARG A 385 36.51 -2.32 3.74
N GLU A 386 36.22 -3.56 4.10
CA GLU A 386 36.95 -4.76 3.67
C GLU A 386 36.62 -5.17 2.23
N VAL A 387 35.38 -4.95 1.77
CA VAL A 387 34.91 -5.45 0.48
C VAL A 387 35.24 -4.49 -0.69
N PRO A 388 35.78 -4.98 -1.81
CA PRO A 388 36.03 -4.17 -3.01
C PRO A 388 34.79 -3.46 -3.55
N GLN A 389 34.94 -2.17 -3.90
CA GLN A 389 33.85 -1.37 -4.48
C GLN A 389 33.87 -1.46 -6.00
N ALA A 390 32.72 -1.69 -6.62
CA ALA A 390 32.60 -1.81 -8.08
C ALA A 390 33.09 -0.57 -8.85
N SER A 391 33.09 0.62 -8.24
CA SER A 391 33.55 1.85 -8.89
C SER A 391 35.07 2.02 -8.89
N THR A 392 35.78 1.43 -7.93
CA THR A 392 37.24 1.58 -7.78
C THR A 392 37.98 0.28 -8.09
N GLY A 393 37.33 -0.88 -7.96
CA GLY A 393 37.92 -2.22 -8.11
C GLY A 393 38.66 -2.71 -6.86
N PHE A 394 38.89 -1.84 -5.87
CA PHE A 394 39.63 -2.13 -4.63
C PHE A 394 38.76 -1.84 -3.41
N SER A 395 39.15 -2.39 -2.26
CA SER A 395 38.47 -2.10 -0.99
C SER A 395 38.83 -0.68 -0.49
N PRO A 396 37.90 0.04 0.18
CA PRO A 396 38.23 1.35 0.74
C PRO A 396 39.37 1.32 1.75
N PHE A 397 39.52 0.21 2.48
CA PHE A 397 40.61 0.02 3.42
C PHE A 397 41.96 -0.07 2.70
N GLU A 398 42.04 -0.89 1.65
CA GLU A 398 43.27 -1.11 0.89
C GLU A 398 43.73 0.16 0.16
N LEU A 399 42.79 0.94 -0.39
CA LEU A 399 43.12 2.22 -1.04
C LEU A 399 43.63 3.28 -0.07
N LEU A 400 43.21 3.22 1.20
CA LEU A 400 43.61 4.20 2.21
C LEU A 400 44.93 3.80 2.90
N TYR A 401 45.05 2.54 3.30
CA TYR A 401 46.18 2.05 4.09
C TYR A 401 47.25 1.35 3.27
N GLY A 402 47.04 1.06 1.98
CA GLY A 402 48.06 0.49 1.10
C GLY A 402 48.33 -1.00 1.29
N HIS A 403 47.58 -1.67 2.17
CA HIS A 403 47.66 -3.10 2.41
C HIS A 403 46.26 -3.68 2.67
N GLU A 404 46.13 -4.99 2.53
CA GLU A 404 44.88 -5.70 2.81
C GLU A 404 44.55 -5.67 4.30
N VAL A 405 43.25 -5.61 4.61
CA VAL A 405 42.78 -5.70 5.98
C VAL A 405 42.88 -7.13 6.47
N ARG A 406 43.43 -7.34 7.67
CA ARG A 406 43.39 -8.65 8.34
C ARG A 406 42.01 -8.85 8.94
N GLY A 407 41.08 -9.36 8.13
CA GLY A 407 39.69 -9.62 8.53
C GLY A 407 39.47 -11.01 9.13
N PRO A 408 38.21 -11.34 9.52
CA PRO A 408 37.87 -12.64 10.11
C PRO A 408 38.22 -13.83 9.20
N LEU A 409 38.11 -13.68 7.88
CA LEU A 409 38.46 -14.74 6.92
C LEU A 409 39.97 -14.96 6.82
N THR A 410 40.76 -13.89 6.88
CA THR A 410 42.23 -13.99 6.90
C THR A 410 42.69 -14.66 8.19
N LEU A 411 42.11 -14.29 9.34
CA LEU A 411 42.37 -14.96 10.62
C LEU A 411 42.00 -16.45 10.58
N LEU A 412 40.86 -16.80 10.00
CA LEU A 412 40.43 -18.19 9.85
C LEU A 412 41.40 -18.98 8.95
N LYS A 413 41.83 -18.36 7.85
CA LYS A 413 42.81 -18.93 6.92
C LYS A 413 44.14 -19.19 7.63
N GLU A 414 44.69 -18.21 8.35
CA GLU A 414 45.93 -18.36 9.13
C GLU A 414 45.82 -19.47 10.19
N VAL A 415 44.68 -19.56 10.89
CA VAL A 415 44.44 -20.63 11.89
C VAL A 415 44.36 -22.01 11.24
N TRP A 416 43.77 -22.12 10.04
CA TRP A 416 43.63 -23.39 9.31
C TRP A 416 44.91 -23.84 8.61
N GLU A 417 45.69 -22.90 8.09
CA GLU A 417 46.97 -23.17 7.43
C GLU A 417 48.07 -23.57 8.42
N GLY A 418 47.89 -23.26 9.71
CA GLY A 418 48.90 -23.46 10.74
C GLY A 418 50.04 -22.46 10.59
N ASP A 419 50.99 -22.47 11.54
CA ASP A 419 52.12 -21.54 11.55
C ASP A 419 53.07 -21.88 10.39
N HIS A 420 52.83 -21.29 9.22
CA HIS A 420 53.80 -21.26 8.14
C HIS A 420 54.96 -20.41 8.62
N GLY A 421 56.05 -21.09 9.01
CA GLY A 421 57.24 -20.52 9.62
C GLY A 421 57.61 -19.14 9.07
N GLU A 422 57.93 -18.25 10.01
CA GLU A 422 58.41 -16.88 9.83
C GLU A 422 58.81 -16.56 8.39
N SER A 423 57.92 -15.88 7.66
CA SER A 423 58.33 -15.18 6.45
C SER A 423 59.53 -14.30 6.84
N GLU A 424 60.67 -14.48 6.16
CA GLU A 424 61.89 -13.73 6.48
C GLU A 424 61.54 -12.25 6.74
N PRO A 425 62.05 -11.64 7.83
CA PRO A 425 61.68 -10.28 8.19
C PRO A 425 62.02 -9.35 7.03
N ILE A 426 60.99 -8.93 6.29
CA ILE A 426 61.12 -8.00 5.19
C ILE A 426 61.70 -6.72 5.80
N ASN A 427 62.87 -6.30 5.32
CA ASN A 427 63.51 -5.07 5.74
C ASN A 427 62.47 -3.92 5.68
N ILE A 428 62.37 -3.13 6.74
CA ILE A 428 61.40 -2.02 6.85
C ILE A 428 61.49 -1.10 5.62
N VAL A 429 62.70 -0.87 5.10
CA VAL A 429 62.92 -0.05 3.91
C VAL A 429 62.31 -0.68 2.65
N SER A 430 62.46 -1.99 2.45
CA SER A 430 61.86 -2.66 1.29
C SER A 430 60.34 -2.75 1.43
N TYR A 431 59.81 -2.95 2.63
CA TYR A 431 58.36 -2.90 2.89
C TYR A 431 57.76 -1.54 2.53
N VAL A 432 58.37 -0.43 2.97
CA VAL A 432 57.91 0.93 2.66
C VAL A 432 57.97 1.22 1.16
N LEU A 433 59.01 0.76 0.46
CA LEU A 433 59.14 0.91 -0.98
C LEU A 433 58.06 0.11 -1.74
N GLN A 434 57.83 -1.14 -1.36
CA GLN A 434 56.78 -2.00 -1.95
C GLN A 434 55.39 -1.43 -1.70
N MET A 435 55.11 -0.94 -0.48
CA MET A 435 53.86 -0.31 -0.11
C MET A 435 53.61 0.96 -0.92
N ARG A 436 54.61 1.81 -1.10
CA ARG A 436 54.53 3.02 -1.94
C ARG A 436 54.23 2.67 -3.39
N GLU A 437 54.93 1.70 -3.96
CA GLU A 437 54.72 1.25 -5.34
C GLU A 437 53.31 0.65 -5.52
N ARG A 438 52.85 -0.15 -4.55
CA ARG A 438 51.49 -0.72 -4.54
C ARG A 438 50.44 0.39 -4.50
N LEU A 439 50.57 1.37 -3.59
CA LEU A 439 49.65 2.50 -3.51
C LEU A 439 49.61 3.31 -4.80
N GLU A 440 50.75 3.54 -5.44
CA GLU A 440 50.83 4.27 -6.69
C GLU A 440 50.12 3.51 -7.83
N LYS A 441 50.34 2.20 -7.95
CA LYS A 441 49.64 1.33 -8.92
C LYS A 441 48.14 1.23 -8.65
N MET A 442 47.73 1.06 -7.40
CA MET A 442 46.31 0.99 -7.04
C MET A 442 45.60 2.31 -7.31
N ARG A 443 46.27 3.45 -7.04
CA ARG A 443 45.72 4.78 -7.32
C ARG A 443 45.48 4.99 -8.81
N THR A 444 46.42 4.60 -9.68
CA THR A 444 46.25 4.75 -11.13
C THR A 444 45.13 3.86 -11.65
N LEU A 445 45.07 2.59 -11.22
CA LEU A 445 43.99 1.67 -11.59
C LEU A 445 42.62 2.09 -11.05
N ALA A 446 42.55 2.61 -9.83
CA ALA A 446 41.30 3.13 -9.27
C ALA A 446 40.81 4.35 -10.07
N GLN A 447 41.71 5.22 -10.52
CA GLN A 447 41.36 6.35 -11.37
C GLN A 447 40.83 5.91 -12.73
N THR A 448 41.47 4.93 -13.39
CA THR A 448 40.98 4.42 -14.68
C THR A 448 39.60 3.79 -14.54
N HIS A 449 39.38 2.94 -13.53
CA HIS A 449 38.06 2.36 -13.24
C HIS A 449 37.00 3.42 -12.95
N LEU A 450 37.35 4.48 -12.21
CA LEU A 450 36.43 5.59 -11.93
C LEU A 450 36.05 6.35 -13.20
N MET A 451 37.01 6.62 -14.08
CA MET A 451 36.76 7.28 -15.37
C MET A 451 35.89 6.42 -16.29
N GLU A 452 36.16 5.11 -16.37
CA GLU A 452 35.36 4.17 -17.15
C GLU A 452 33.93 4.05 -16.63
N ALA A 453 33.76 3.89 -15.31
CA ALA A 453 32.45 3.84 -14.68
C ALA A 453 31.65 5.13 -14.92
N GLN A 454 32.32 6.29 -14.85
CA GLN A 454 31.69 7.58 -15.12
C GLN A 454 31.30 7.74 -16.60
N LYS A 455 32.14 7.27 -17.54
CA LYS A 455 31.85 7.26 -18.97
C LYS A 455 30.65 6.36 -19.29
N HIS A 456 30.60 5.14 -18.74
CA HIS A 456 29.47 4.23 -18.89
C HIS A 456 28.17 4.78 -18.30
N GLN A 457 28.24 5.43 -17.13
CA GLN A 457 27.07 6.07 -16.53
C GLN A 457 26.56 7.22 -17.40
N LYS A 458 27.46 8.03 -17.96
CA LYS A 458 27.10 9.15 -18.84
C LYS A 458 26.47 8.65 -20.14
N THR A 459 27.09 7.70 -20.84
CA THR A 459 26.56 7.15 -22.09
C THR A 459 25.17 6.56 -21.91
N TRP A 460 24.94 5.80 -20.83
CA TRP A 460 23.64 5.23 -20.53
C TRP A 460 22.58 6.29 -20.16
N TYR A 461 22.96 7.29 -19.36
CA TYR A 461 22.06 8.37 -18.96
C TYR A 461 21.63 9.24 -20.14
N ASP A 462 22.59 9.60 -21.01
CA ASP A 462 22.39 10.56 -22.10
C ASP A 462 21.54 10.00 -23.25
N GLN A 463 21.39 8.67 -23.39
CA GLN A 463 20.48 8.05 -24.38
C GLN A 463 19.04 8.56 -24.31
N SER A 464 18.58 8.93 -23.11
CA SER A 464 17.22 9.40 -22.85
C SER A 464 17.13 10.92 -22.66
N ALA A 465 18.26 11.62 -22.75
CA ALA A 465 18.37 13.05 -22.48
C ALA A 465 18.18 13.89 -23.75
N ARG A 466 17.75 15.15 -23.59
CA ARG A 466 17.62 16.14 -24.65
C ARG A 466 18.14 17.48 -24.17
N GLU A 467 18.84 18.20 -25.04
CA GLU A 467 19.30 19.55 -24.74
C GLU A 467 18.12 20.51 -24.57
N ARG A 468 18.13 21.26 -23.47
CA ARG A 468 17.11 22.26 -23.15
C ARG A 468 17.77 23.40 -22.40
N GLY A 469 17.55 24.62 -22.88
CA GLY A 469 17.97 25.86 -22.23
C GLY A 469 16.83 26.86 -22.16
N PHE A 470 16.99 27.86 -21.32
CA PHE A 470 16.09 29.00 -21.20
C PHE A 470 16.87 30.29 -21.26
N VAL A 471 16.27 31.36 -21.77
CA VAL A 471 16.89 32.68 -21.82
C VAL A 471 16.41 33.52 -20.63
N VAL A 472 17.25 34.45 -20.16
CA VAL A 472 16.85 35.43 -19.15
C VAL A 472 15.62 36.20 -19.63
N GLY A 473 14.60 36.33 -18.77
CA GLY A 473 13.29 36.93 -19.11
C GLY A 473 12.22 35.93 -19.59
N ASP A 474 12.56 34.66 -19.87
CA ASP A 474 11.54 33.66 -20.20
C ASP A 474 10.63 33.36 -18.99
N ARG A 475 9.32 33.29 -19.24
CA ARG A 475 8.34 32.84 -18.24
C ARG A 475 8.32 31.32 -18.15
N VAL A 476 8.49 30.79 -16.94
CA VAL A 476 8.55 29.35 -16.65
C VAL A 476 7.64 28.95 -15.51
N LEU A 477 7.16 27.71 -15.57
CA LEU A 477 6.56 26.99 -14.46
C LEU A 477 7.64 26.23 -13.71
N VAL A 478 7.55 26.24 -12.38
CA VAL A 478 8.48 25.60 -11.47
C VAL A 478 7.80 24.45 -10.74
N MET A 479 8.44 23.28 -10.70
CA MET A 479 7.97 22.14 -9.92
C MET A 479 8.47 22.24 -8.48
N LEU A 480 7.58 22.55 -7.53
CA LEU A 480 7.88 22.59 -6.10
C LEU A 480 6.87 21.75 -5.30
N PRO A 481 7.29 21.10 -4.20
CA PRO A 481 6.36 20.50 -3.26
C PRO A 481 5.42 21.57 -2.69
N SER A 482 4.12 21.24 -2.61
CA SER A 482 3.13 22.13 -2.02
C SER A 482 3.44 22.43 -0.55
N GLN A 483 3.16 23.64 -0.08
CA GLN A 483 3.34 24.01 1.33
C GLN A 483 2.50 23.12 2.28
N GLU A 484 1.39 22.57 1.79
CA GLU A 484 0.46 21.69 2.52
C GLU A 484 0.90 20.21 2.52
N SER A 485 1.73 19.78 1.57
CA SER A 485 2.21 18.40 1.48
C SER A 485 3.58 18.31 0.79
N LYS A 486 4.61 18.00 1.57
CA LYS A 486 5.99 17.84 1.09
C LYS A 486 6.17 16.71 0.05
N LEU A 487 5.15 15.85 -0.11
CA LEU A 487 5.16 14.68 -0.99
C LEU A 487 4.52 14.92 -2.37
N LEU A 488 3.76 16.00 -2.56
CA LEU A 488 3.10 16.30 -3.84
C LEU A 488 3.73 17.54 -4.49
N ALA A 489 4.63 17.29 -5.45
CA ALA A 489 5.20 18.32 -6.29
C ALA A 489 4.17 18.79 -7.34
N LYS A 490 3.84 20.09 -7.34
CA LYS A 490 2.92 20.73 -8.31
C LYS A 490 3.69 21.77 -9.13
N TRP A 491 3.26 21.98 -10.37
CA TRP A 491 3.76 23.09 -11.20
C TRP A 491 3.16 24.41 -10.70
N GLN A 492 4.00 25.34 -10.30
CA GLN A 492 3.65 26.67 -9.80
C GLN A 492 4.20 27.73 -10.77
N GLY A 493 3.53 28.87 -10.87
CA GLY A 493 3.90 29.97 -11.76
C GLY A 493 2.71 30.48 -12.59
N PRO A 494 2.95 31.34 -13.59
CA PRO A 494 4.25 31.60 -14.23
C PRO A 494 5.21 32.48 -13.39
N PHE A 495 6.51 32.17 -13.47
CA PHE A 495 7.61 32.90 -12.83
C PHE A 495 8.67 33.28 -13.88
N GLU A 496 9.54 34.24 -13.57
CA GLU A 496 10.53 34.77 -14.53
C GLU A 496 11.96 34.34 -14.17
N ILE A 497 12.75 34.02 -15.19
CA ILE A 497 14.18 33.70 -15.05
C ILE A 497 14.97 35.00 -14.97
N ARG A 498 15.72 35.16 -13.87
CA ARG A 498 16.56 36.34 -13.63
C ARG A 498 17.98 36.16 -14.18
N ASN A 499 18.62 35.05 -13.86
CA ASN A 499 20.02 34.79 -14.21
C ASN A 499 20.24 33.31 -14.58
N GLN A 500 21.19 33.05 -15.46
CA GLN A 500 21.71 31.71 -15.73
C GLN A 500 23.06 31.55 -14.99
N LEU A 501 23.10 30.71 -13.96
CA LEU A 501 24.29 30.50 -13.13
C LEU A 501 25.21 29.38 -13.65
N GLY A 502 24.66 28.51 -14.52
CA GLY A 502 25.41 27.46 -15.18
C GLY A 502 24.62 26.87 -16.36
N PRO A 503 25.19 25.89 -17.07
CA PRO A 503 24.55 25.27 -18.25
C PRO A 503 23.17 24.67 -17.94
N THR A 504 22.97 24.14 -16.73
CA THR A 504 21.73 23.48 -16.32
C THR A 504 21.04 24.14 -15.10
N THR A 505 21.58 25.24 -14.59
CA THR A 505 21.13 25.85 -13.32
C THR A 505 20.73 27.31 -13.52
N TYR A 506 19.50 27.64 -13.12
CA TYR A 506 18.87 28.95 -13.35
C TYR A 506 18.36 29.55 -12.04
N GLU A 507 18.41 30.87 -11.94
CA GLU A 507 17.80 31.64 -10.86
C GLU A 507 16.42 32.15 -11.28
N VAL A 508 15.38 31.75 -10.54
CA VAL A 508 13.97 32.07 -10.82
C VAL A 508 13.39 32.95 -9.72
N VAL A 509 12.67 34.00 -10.11
CA VAL A 509 12.01 34.95 -9.19
C VAL A 509 10.62 34.44 -8.81
N ILE A 510 10.38 34.26 -7.52
CA ILE A 510 9.10 33.78 -6.98
C ILE A 510 8.52 34.88 -6.06
N PRO A 511 7.51 35.64 -6.51
CA PRO A 511 6.86 36.65 -5.68
C PRO A 511 6.12 35.98 -4.50
N GLY A 512 6.30 36.49 -3.27
CA GLY A 512 5.55 36.08 -2.08
C GLY A 512 6.26 35.17 -1.06
N GLN A 513 7.57 34.89 -1.20
CA GLN A 513 8.38 34.24 -0.16
C GLN A 513 9.52 35.15 0.34
N ASP A 514 9.95 35.00 1.60
CA ASP A 514 11.02 35.78 2.28
C ASP A 514 12.38 35.85 1.53
N ARG A 515 12.56 35.04 0.48
CA ARG A 515 13.67 35.14 -0.48
C ARG A 515 13.07 35.23 -1.88
N ALA A 516 13.17 36.40 -2.50
CA ALA A 516 12.54 36.71 -3.78
C ALA A 516 13.07 35.87 -4.96
N SER A 517 14.21 35.18 -4.82
CA SER A 517 14.78 34.32 -5.86
C SER A 517 15.24 32.95 -5.33
N ARG A 518 15.15 31.92 -6.19
CA ARG A 518 15.60 30.55 -5.92
C ARG A 518 16.42 30.01 -7.09
N VAL A 519 17.49 29.30 -6.75
CA VAL A 519 18.35 28.60 -7.71
C VAL A 519 17.83 27.18 -7.92
N LEU A 520 17.51 26.83 -9.16
CA LEU A 520 16.85 25.58 -9.52
C LEU A 520 17.49 24.96 -10.76
N HIS A 521 17.48 23.62 -10.81
CA HIS A 521 17.93 22.87 -11.97
C HIS A 521 16.86 22.88 -13.09
N VAL A 522 17.30 22.90 -14.34
CA VAL A 522 16.49 22.93 -15.58
C VAL A 522 15.42 21.80 -15.65
N ASN A 523 15.66 20.67 -14.97
CA ASN A 523 14.69 19.57 -14.88
C ASN A 523 13.44 19.92 -14.06
N LEU A 524 13.50 20.95 -13.20
CA LEU A 524 12.40 21.46 -12.40
C LEU A 524 11.65 22.62 -13.09
N LEU A 525 12.03 22.97 -14.32
CA LEU A 525 11.51 24.12 -15.07
C LEU A 525 10.79 23.69 -16.36
N LYS A 526 9.71 24.40 -16.71
CA LYS A 526 8.92 24.20 -17.94
C LYS A 526 8.51 25.54 -18.52
N LYS A 527 8.66 25.76 -19.85
CA LYS A 527 8.26 27.02 -20.51
C LYS A 527 6.75 27.28 -20.40
N TRP A 528 6.36 28.50 -20.05
CA TRP A 528 4.98 28.97 -20.05
C TRP A 528 4.57 29.52 -21.42
N VAL A 529 3.39 29.16 -21.91
CA VAL A 529 2.83 29.67 -23.17
C VAL A 529 1.67 30.61 -22.82
N SER A 530 1.82 31.91 -23.10
CA SER A 530 0.78 32.92 -22.89
C SER A 530 -0.22 33.00 -24.05
N ARG A 531 -1.41 33.53 -23.77
CA ARG A 531 -2.47 33.85 -24.74
C ARG A 531 -2.72 35.37 -24.72
N PRO A 532 -2.97 36.04 -25.86
CA PRO A 532 -3.47 37.41 -25.86
C PRO A 532 -4.92 37.44 -25.36
N GLU A 533 -5.23 38.28 -24.37
CA GLU A 533 -6.58 38.43 -23.79
C GLU A 533 -7.34 39.57 -24.45
N GLN A 534 -8.60 39.33 -24.86
CA GLN A 534 -9.61 40.38 -25.04
C GLN A 534 -10.61 40.31 -23.87
N ARG A 535 -10.87 41.47 -23.26
CA ARG A 535 -11.66 41.65 -22.02
C ARG A 535 -13.16 41.46 -22.29
N ALA A 536 -13.79 40.46 -21.67
CA ALA A 536 -15.24 40.42 -21.49
C ALA A 536 -15.60 40.86 -20.07
N GLN A 537 -16.48 41.86 -19.97
CA GLN A 537 -16.89 42.56 -18.76
C GLN A 537 -17.81 41.69 -17.89
N VAL A 538 -17.56 41.73 -16.57
CA VAL A 538 -18.38 41.11 -15.51
C VAL A 538 -19.44 42.12 -15.06
N MET A 539 -20.68 41.68 -14.85
CA MET A 539 -21.80 42.49 -14.31
C MET A 539 -22.46 41.78 -13.11
N MET A 540 -23.05 42.55 -12.18
CA MET A 540 -23.48 42.16 -10.82
C MET A 540 -24.93 42.57 -10.46
N ILE A 541 -25.52 41.87 -9.45
CA ILE A 541 -26.67 42.20 -8.54
C ILE A 541 -28.11 41.97 -9.13
N ARG A 542 -29.19 41.50 -8.46
CA ARG A 542 -29.73 41.63 -7.07
C ARG A 542 -30.61 40.43 -6.60
N HIS A 543 -30.82 40.37 -5.29
CA HIS A 543 -31.49 39.36 -4.43
C HIS A 543 -32.99 39.62 -4.18
N VAL A 544 -33.85 38.58 -4.07
CA VAL A 544 -35.07 38.54 -3.20
C VAL A 544 -35.43 37.10 -2.75
N LYS A 545 -35.42 36.97 -1.40
CA LYS A 545 -36.14 36.17 -0.36
C LYS A 545 -36.64 34.72 -0.51
N GLU A 546 -36.48 34.07 0.65
CA GLU A 546 -36.94 32.78 1.18
C GLU A 546 -38.44 32.53 1.07
N GLU A 547 -38.80 31.25 1.03
CA GLU A 547 -39.80 30.67 1.94
C GLU A 547 -39.48 29.19 2.18
N GLU A 548 -39.57 28.80 3.45
CA GLU A 548 -39.46 27.43 3.95
C GLU A 548 -40.69 26.61 3.53
N GLU A 549 -40.56 25.29 3.45
CA GLU A 549 -41.53 24.40 4.11
C GLU A 549 -40.93 22.99 4.29
N TRP A 550 -41.14 22.46 5.48
CA TRP A 550 -40.84 21.09 5.87
C TRP A 550 -41.88 20.15 5.27
N GLU A 551 -41.44 18.98 4.81
CA GLU A 551 -42.33 17.82 4.75
C GLU A 551 -41.64 16.60 5.39
N ASP A 552 -42.18 16.22 6.55
CA ASP A 552 -42.04 14.89 7.11
C ASP A 552 -42.58 13.86 6.11
N GLN A 553 -41.72 12.99 5.60
CA GLN A 553 -42.14 11.88 4.74
C GLN A 553 -41.81 10.52 5.39
N TYR A 554 -42.85 9.99 6.03
CA TYR A 554 -43.25 8.59 6.19
C TYR A 554 -42.15 7.53 5.98
N LEU A 555 -41.78 6.88 7.09
CA LEU A 555 -41.12 5.57 7.06
C LEU A 555 -42.03 4.54 6.35
N PRO A 556 -41.57 3.82 5.33
CA PRO A 556 -42.32 2.69 4.78
C PRO A 556 -42.40 1.60 5.85
N ARG A 557 -43.61 1.03 6.05
CA ARG A 557 -43.79 -0.14 6.90
C ARG A 557 -43.00 -1.33 6.33
N PRO A 558 -42.31 -2.13 7.16
CA PRO A 558 -41.64 -3.34 6.71
C PRO A 558 -42.68 -4.29 6.10
N VAL A 559 -42.49 -4.65 4.84
CA VAL A 559 -43.25 -5.73 4.22
C VAL A 559 -42.57 -7.03 4.65
N ALA A 560 -43.32 -7.92 5.30
CA ALA A 560 -42.84 -9.26 5.61
C ALA A 560 -42.51 -9.97 4.29
N GLY A 561 -41.22 -10.18 3.99
CA GLY A 561 -40.82 -10.96 2.83
C GLY A 561 -41.24 -12.42 3.03
N ASN A 562 -41.88 -13.01 2.02
CA ASN A 562 -42.31 -14.41 2.08
C ASN A 562 -41.11 -15.35 2.01
N ILE A 563 -41.04 -16.30 2.94
CA ILE A 563 -40.02 -17.37 2.95
C ILE A 563 -40.52 -18.53 2.08
N HIS A 564 -39.63 -19.10 1.26
CA HIS A 564 -39.93 -20.27 0.43
C HIS A 564 -40.00 -21.55 1.31
N LEU A 565 -41.22 -22.03 1.57
CA LEU A 565 -41.50 -23.22 2.41
C LEU A 565 -42.25 -24.33 1.66
N GLU A 566 -42.35 -24.25 0.32
CA GLU A 566 -43.15 -25.16 -0.52
C GLU A 566 -42.69 -26.63 -0.45
N HIS A 567 -41.46 -26.90 -0.02
CA HIS A 567 -40.90 -28.25 0.12
C HIS A 567 -41.34 -29.00 1.38
N LEU A 568 -42.04 -28.34 2.32
CA LEU A 568 -42.50 -28.92 3.58
C LEU A 568 -44.01 -29.25 3.55
N PRO A 569 -44.48 -30.25 4.31
CA PRO A 569 -45.91 -30.48 4.55
C PRO A 569 -46.62 -29.27 5.17
N GLU A 570 -47.92 -29.09 4.89
CA GLU A 570 -48.70 -27.91 5.35
C GLU A 570 -48.67 -27.69 6.87
N ASP A 571 -48.67 -28.76 7.67
CA ASP A 571 -48.56 -28.70 9.13
C ASP A 571 -47.23 -28.09 9.57
N GLN A 572 -46.14 -28.48 8.90
CA GLN A 572 -44.78 -28.00 9.17
C GLN A 572 -44.59 -26.56 8.69
N GLN A 573 -45.19 -26.19 7.55
CA GLN A 573 -45.20 -24.81 7.07
C GLN A 573 -45.86 -23.86 8.07
N SER A 574 -46.96 -24.30 8.69
CA SER A 574 -47.72 -23.50 9.66
C SER A 574 -46.91 -23.25 10.93
N GLN A 575 -46.19 -24.26 11.43
CA GLN A 575 -45.29 -24.14 12.59
C GLN A 575 -44.14 -23.17 12.33
N VAL A 576 -43.49 -23.25 11.16
CA VAL A 576 -42.38 -22.35 10.81
C VAL A 576 -42.86 -20.91 10.58
N ARG A 577 -44.00 -20.72 9.89
CA ARG A 577 -44.56 -19.37 9.68
C ARG A 577 -44.92 -18.67 10.98
N ALA A 578 -45.35 -19.41 12.01
CA ALA A 578 -45.63 -18.84 13.32
C ALA A 578 -44.37 -18.27 14.01
N LEU A 579 -43.18 -18.81 13.71
CA LEU A 579 -41.89 -18.33 14.24
C LEU A 579 -41.35 -17.13 13.45
N CYS A 580 -41.80 -16.91 12.22
CA CYS A 580 -41.33 -15.85 11.34
C CYS A 580 -42.08 -14.54 11.60
N THR A 581 -41.71 -13.82 12.65
CA THR A 581 -42.26 -12.51 12.98
C THR A 581 -41.70 -11.42 12.06
N PRO A 582 -42.47 -10.35 11.75
CA PRO A 582 -42.00 -9.24 10.91
C PRO A 582 -40.91 -8.40 11.58
N GLU A 583 -40.73 -8.51 12.90
CA GLU A 583 -39.65 -7.84 13.63
C GLU A 583 -38.30 -8.51 13.36
N THR A 584 -38.27 -9.84 13.31
CA THR A 584 -37.05 -10.61 13.05
C THR A 584 -36.77 -10.76 11.56
N PHE A 585 -37.80 -10.96 10.73
CA PHE A 585 -37.67 -11.10 9.29
C PHE A 585 -38.03 -9.79 8.58
N SER A 586 -37.00 -9.02 8.23
CA SER A 586 -37.13 -7.72 7.57
C SER A 586 -35.98 -7.52 6.59
N GLU A 587 -36.27 -6.97 5.41
CA GLU A 587 -35.24 -6.57 4.44
C GLU A 587 -34.40 -5.37 4.92
N TYR A 588 -34.89 -4.64 5.92
CA TYR A 588 -34.21 -3.51 6.51
C TYR A 588 -33.29 -3.97 7.67
N PRO A 589 -32.06 -3.44 7.74
CA PRO A 589 -31.13 -3.79 8.81
C PRO A 589 -31.62 -3.28 10.17
N GLY A 590 -31.60 -4.14 11.19
CA GLY A 590 -31.75 -3.75 12.58
C GLY A 590 -30.54 -2.98 13.12
N LEU A 591 -30.52 -2.69 14.41
CA LEU A 591 -29.39 -2.06 15.09
C LEU A 591 -29.15 -2.76 16.43
N THR A 592 -27.98 -3.41 16.56
CA THR A 592 -27.62 -4.08 17.81
C THR A 592 -27.05 -3.09 18.84
N SER A 593 -27.33 -3.35 20.12
CA SER A 593 -26.75 -2.65 21.27
C SER A 593 -25.60 -3.42 21.94
N LEU A 594 -25.36 -4.67 21.54
CA LEU A 594 -24.43 -5.59 22.21
C LEU A 594 -22.95 -5.22 21.99
N ILE A 595 -22.60 -4.76 20.78
CA ILE A 595 -21.22 -4.45 20.43
C ILE A 595 -21.13 -3.19 19.57
N GLN A 596 -20.00 -2.48 19.68
CA GLN A 596 -19.63 -1.39 18.80
C GLN A 596 -18.31 -1.72 18.10
N HIS A 597 -18.17 -1.32 16.84
CA HIS A 597 -16.92 -1.44 16.12
C HIS A 597 -16.08 -0.17 16.26
N ASP A 598 -14.81 -0.34 16.62
CA ASP A 598 -13.83 0.74 16.69
C ASP A 598 -12.70 0.53 15.66
N VAL A 599 -12.11 1.63 15.20
CA VAL A 599 -11.01 1.62 14.22
C VAL A 599 -9.79 2.28 14.86
N ILE A 600 -8.92 1.45 15.44
CA ILE A 600 -7.70 1.91 16.09
C ILE A 600 -6.62 2.13 15.02
N LEU A 601 -6.13 3.37 14.94
CA LEU A 601 -5.05 3.74 14.03
C LEU A 601 -3.67 3.36 14.61
N LYS A 602 -2.72 3.08 13.72
CA LYS A 602 -1.29 2.97 14.08
C LYS A 602 -0.74 4.35 14.45
N PRO A 603 0.28 4.45 15.32
CA PRO A 603 0.78 5.72 15.84
C PRO A 603 1.27 6.71 14.76
N ASP A 604 1.68 6.22 13.58
CA ASP A 604 2.14 7.05 12.45
C ASP A 604 1.07 7.27 11.36
N ALA A 605 -0.21 7.01 11.65
CA ALA A 605 -1.28 7.12 10.66
C ALA A 605 -1.49 8.58 10.21
N ALA A 606 -1.27 8.84 8.93
CA ALA A 606 -1.55 10.12 8.31
C ALA A 606 -2.98 10.16 7.74
N VAL A 607 -3.63 11.31 7.82
CA VAL A 607 -4.92 11.53 7.14
C VAL A 607 -4.69 11.64 5.64
N ARG A 608 -5.50 10.96 4.82
CA ARG A 608 -5.46 11.07 3.36
C ARG A 608 -6.85 11.32 2.80
N ARG A 609 -6.95 12.29 1.88
CA ARG A 609 -8.17 12.56 1.11
C ARG A 609 -8.02 11.98 -0.29
N MET A 610 -8.83 10.98 -0.57
CA MET A 610 -8.89 10.29 -1.85
C MET A 610 -10.30 10.42 -2.41
N SER A 611 -10.41 10.85 -3.67
CA SER A 611 -11.70 10.97 -4.36
C SER A 611 -11.53 10.59 -5.81
N TYR A 612 -12.47 9.80 -6.34
CA TYR A 612 -12.58 9.50 -7.76
C TYR A 612 -13.77 10.26 -8.35
N ARG A 613 -13.66 10.61 -9.63
CA ARG A 613 -14.79 11.15 -10.37
C ARG A 613 -15.68 9.98 -10.77
N ILE A 614 -16.95 10.04 -10.38
CA ILE A 614 -17.94 9.00 -10.67
C ILE A 614 -18.54 9.28 -12.06
N PRO A 615 -18.61 8.28 -12.96
CA PRO A 615 -19.26 8.42 -14.25
C PRO A 615 -20.70 8.93 -14.11
N GLU A 616 -21.11 9.85 -14.97
CA GLU A 616 -22.41 10.53 -14.91
C GLU A 616 -23.60 9.55 -14.98
N ARG A 617 -23.51 8.53 -15.83
CA ARG A 617 -24.52 7.47 -15.92
C ARG A 617 -24.85 6.79 -14.58
N LEU A 618 -23.87 6.70 -13.68
CA LEU A 618 -24.02 6.02 -12.39
C LEU A 618 -24.38 6.98 -11.26
N GLN A 619 -24.56 8.28 -11.55
CA GLN A 619 -24.87 9.27 -10.52
C GLN A 619 -26.32 9.16 -10.04
N GLU A 620 -27.28 8.84 -10.90
CA GLU A 620 -28.67 8.66 -10.48
C GLU A 620 -28.80 7.49 -9.49
N ASP A 621 -28.29 6.32 -9.88
CA ASP A 621 -28.25 5.13 -9.01
C ASP A 621 -27.51 5.38 -7.68
N LEU A 622 -26.40 6.13 -7.73
CA LEU A 622 -25.66 6.52 -6.53
C LEU A 622 -26.48 7.44 -5.63
N LYS A 623 -27.21 8.40 -6.22
CA LYS A 623 -28.02 9.36 -5.47
C LYS A 623 -29.17 8.64 -4.76
N GLU A 624 -29.81 7.69 -5.43
CA GLU A 624 -30.84 6.84 -4.85
C GLU A 624 -30.32 6.03 -3.66
N GLU A 625 -29.17 5.36 -3.80
CA GLU A 625 -28.58 4.56 -2.72
C GLU A 625 -28.14 5.44 -1.53
N VAL A 626 -27.56 6.62 -1.78
CA VAL A 626 -27.19 7.58 -0.72
C VAL A 626 -28.42 8.10 0.00
N ASN A 627 -29.49 8.44 -0.72
CA ASN A 627 -30.74 8.87 -0.12
C ASN A 627 -31.39 7.77 0.71
N LEU A 628 -31.34 6.52 0.25
CA LEU A 628 -31.81 5.35 1.00
C LEU A 628 -31.00 5.17 2.29
N MET A 629 -29.67 5.27 2.23
CA MET A 629 -28.82 5.16 3.42
C MET A 629 -29.04 6.31 4.42
N LEU A 630 -29.33 7.53 3.94
CA LEU A 630 -29.70 8.66 4.79
C LEU A 630 -31.04 8.44 5.47
N ARG A 631 -32.06 7.97 4.73
CA ARG A 631 -33.40 7.66 5.27
C ARG A 631 -33.35 6.56 6.33
N LEU A 632 -32.53 5.54 6.12
CA LEU A 632 -32.32 4.45 7.07
C LEU A 632 -31.40 4.82 8.25
N GLY A 633 -30.81 6.03 8.26
CA GLY A 633 -29.90 6.45 9.32
C GLY A 633 -28.55 5.71 9.34
N ILE A 634 -28.18 5.03 8.25
CA ILE A 634 -26.91 4.29 8.11
C ILE A 634 -25.72 5.25 7.98
N ILE A 635 -25.94 6.37 7.29
CA ILE A 635 -24.94 7.42 7.07
C ILE A 635 -25.46 8.77 7.55
N GLU A 636 -24.54 9.69 7.83
CA GLU A 636 -24.87 11.09 8.15
C GLU A 636 -23.87 12.05 7.49
N PRO A 637 -24.24 13.33 7.27
CA PRO A 637 -23.32 14.36 6.79
C PRO A 637 -22.10 14.50 7.71
N SER A 638 -20.91 14.54 7.12
CA SER A 638 -19.65 14.56 7.85
C SER A 638 -18.85 15.83 7.60
N LYS A 639 -18.07 16.25 8.60
CA LYS A 639 -17.04 17.31 8.51
C LYS A 639 -15.63 16.73 8.67
N SER A 640 -15.47 15.41 8.50
CA SER A 640 -14.21 14.70 8.72
C SER A 640 -13.09 15.17 7.80
N GLU A 641 -11.86 15.11 8.30
CA GLU A 641 -10.67 15.33 7.50
C GLU A 641 -10.34 14.14 6.58
N TRP A 642 -10.84 12.95 6.92
CA TRP A 642 -10.72 11.73 6.13
C TRP A 642 -11.68 11.74 4.96
N CYS A 643 -11.27 11.14 3.85
CA CYS A 643 -12.14 11.01 2.68
C CYS A 643 -11.70 9.84 1.83
N HIS A 644 -12.61 8.88 1.65
CA HIS A 644 -12.43 7.70 0.83
C HIS A 644 -13.28 7.79 -0.45
N PRO A 645 -12.81 7.23 -1.57
CA PRO A 645 -13.56 7.28 -2.82
C PRO A 645 -14.60 6.17 -2.87
N VAL A 646 -15.76 6.48 -3.47
CA VAL A 646 -16.81 5.52 -3.76
C VAL A 646 -16.49 4.76 -5.05
N VAL A 647 -16.70 3.45 -5.02
CA VAL A 647 -16.54 2.52 -6.15
C VAL A 647 -17.87 1.81 -6.35
N LEU A 648 -18.43 1.94 -7.55
CA LEU A 648 -19.70 1.33 -7.94
C LEU A 648 -19.40 0.09 -8.80
N VAL A 649 -19.92 -1.06 -8.37
CA VAL A 649 -19.70 -2.35 -9.06
C VAL A 649 -21.05 -2.94 -9.49
N PRO A 650 -21.27 -3.29 -10.76
CA PRO A 650 -22.51 -3.94 -11.17
C PRO A 650 -22.62 -5.35 -10.57
N LYS A 651 -23.79 -5.70 -10.04
CA LYS A 651 -24.16 -7.07 -9.64
C LYS A 651 -24.58 -7.88 -10.87
N LYS A 652 -24.67 -9.20 -10.71
CA LYS A 652 -25.17 -10.11 -11.75
C LYS A 652 -26.61 -9.79 -12.16
N ASP A 653 -27.41 -9.29 -11.21
CA ASP A 653 -28.82 -8.95 -11.40
C ASP A 653 -29.02 -7.55 -12.02
N GLY A 654 -27.93 -6.90 -12.49
CA GLY A 654 -27.97 -5.56 -13.09
C GLY A 654 -27.97 -4.39 -12.10
N SER A 655 -28.36 -4.61 -10.83
CA SER A 655 -28.28 -3.59 -9.77
C SER A 655 -26.84 -3.23 -9.38
N ILE A 656 -26.61 -2.04 -8.85
CA ILE A 656 -25.26 -1.57 -8.49
C ILE A 656 -24.95 -1.87 -7.02
N ARG A 657 -23.70 -2.27 -6.74
CA ARG A 657 -23.14 -2.41 -5.40
C ARG A 657 -22.35 -1.16 -5.04
N PHE A 658 -22.81 -0.47 -4.01
CA PHE A 658 -22.11 0.65 -3.39
C PHE A 658 -20.95 0.14 -2.52
N CYS A 659 -19.71 0.43 -2.91
CA CYS A 659 -18.50 0.06 -2.17
C CYS A 659 -17.65 1.30 -1.90
N ILE A 660 -16.88 1.28 -0.81
CA ILE A 660 -15.90 2.33 -0.51
C ILE A 660 -14.52 1.72 -0.44
N ASP A 661 -13.55 2.42 -1.02
CA ASP A 661 -12.16 1.97 -1.02
C ASP A 661 -11.46 2.30 0.30
N PHE A 662 -11.60 1.41 1.28
CA PHE A 662 -10.91 1.48 2.56
C PHE A 662 -9.49 0.88 2.56
N ARG A 663 -8.89 0.57 1.40
CA ARG A 663 -7.55 -0.05 1.36
C ARG A 663 -6.48 0.77 2.08
N TYR A 664 -6.57 2.10 1.99
CA TYR A 664 -5.66 2.97 2.73
C TYR A 664 -5.92 2.88 4.23
N LEU A 665 -7.16 3.06 4.67
CA LEU A 665 -7.56 2.98 6.08
C LEU A 665 -7.14 1.65 6.70
N ASN A 666 -7.34 0.54 5.97
CA ASN A 666 -6.93 -0.80 6.40
C ASN A 666 -5.41 -0.96 6.56
N SER A 667 -4.60 -0.26 5.77
CA SER A 667 -3.13 -0.37 5.91
C SER A 667 -2.60 0.39 7.14
N VAL A 668 -3.27 1.47 7.53
CA VAL A 668 -2.91 2.33 8.68
C VAL A 668 -3.64 2.00 9.97
N SER A 669 -4.63 1.10 9.95
CA SER A 669 -5.31 0.61 11.15
C SER A 669 -4.65 -0.66 11.69
N GLN A 670 -4.86 -0.92 12.97
CA GLN A 670 -4.36 -2.11 13.66
C GLN A 670 -5.22 -3.33 13.28
N PHE A 671 -4.55 -4.44 12.96
CA PHE A 671 -5.22 -5.66 12.55
C PHE A 671 -5.80 -6.40 13.75
N ASP A 672 -7.08 -6.75 13.64
CA ASP A 672 -7.82 -7.44 14.68
C ASP A 672 -7.90 -8.95 14.38
N SER A 673 -7.07 -9.74 15.06
CA SER A 673 -6.93 -11.18 14.83
C SER A 673 -7.89 -12.01 15.70
N TYR A 674 -9.17 -11.69 15.70
CA TYR A 674 -10.17 -12.51 16.39
C TYR A 674 -10.25 -13.91 15.77
N PRO A 675 -10.28 -15.00 16.58
CA PRO A 675 -10.29 -16.36 16.05
C PRO A 675 -11.59 -16.65 15.30
N THR A 676 -11.49 -16.82 13.99
CA THR A 676 -12.59 -17.36 13.19
C THR A 676 -12.56 -18.89 13.21
N PRO A 677 -13.71 -19.57 13.39
CA PRO A 677 -13.76 -21.02 13.34
C PRO A 677 -13.26 -21.55 11.99
N ARG A 678 -12.57 -22.69 12.00
CA ARG A 678 -12.18 -23.36 10.75
C ARG A 678 -13.43 -23.88 10.05
N ILE A 679 -13.58 -23.58 8.76
CA ILE A 679 -14.70 -24.02 7.93
C ILE A 679 -14.90 -25.55 8.06
N ASP A 680 -13.82 -26.31 8.05
CA ASP A 680 -13.84 -27.78 8.15
C ASP A 680 -14.47 -28.25 9.45
N ALA A 681 -14.14 -27.60 10.56
CA ALA A 681 -14.69 -27.94 11.86
C ALA A 681 -16.19 -27.59 11.96
N LEU A 682 -16.68 -26.61 11.20
CA LEU A 682 -18.10 -26.31 11.11
C LEU A 682 -18.82 -27.36 10.27
N ILE A 683 -18.26 -27.72 9.11
CA ILE A 683 -18.82 -28.74 8.21
C ILE A 683 -18.92 -30.09 8.92
N ASP A 684 -17.88 -30.50 9.64
CA ASP A 684 -17.84 -31.77 10.37
C ASP A 684 -18.95 -31.87 11.44
N ARG A 685 -19.36 -30.74 12.05
CA ARG A 685 -20.47 -30.69 13.01
C ARG A 685 -21.84 -30.84 12.34
N LEU A 686 -22.01 -30.26 11.16
CA LEU A 686 -23.27 -30.22 10.42
C LEU A 686 -23.65 -31.58 9.82
N GLY A 687 -22.66 -32.44 9.60
CA GLY A 687 -22.82 -33.70 8.90
C GLY A 687 -23.90 -34.64 9.43
N LYS A 688 -24.03 -34.79 10.75
CA LYS A 688 -25.01 -35.71 11.37
C LYS A 688 -26.46 -35.20 11.29
N ALA A 689 -26.69 -33.97 10.82
CA ALA A 689 -28.00 -33.35 10.83
C ALA A 689 -28.89 -33.81 9.67
N LYS A 690 -30.17 -33.96 9.96
CA LYS A 690 -31.23 -34.30 8.99
C LYS A 690 -31.97 -33.05 8.53
N TYR A 691 -32.14 -32.07 9.42
CA TYR A 691 -32.75 -30.79 9.14
C TYR A 691 -31.71 -29.68 9.31
N LEU A 692 -31.52 -28.91 8.25
CA LEU A 692 -30.57 -27.81 8.17
C LEU A 692 -31.35 -26.52 7.84
N THR A 693 -31.12 -25.49 8.65
CA THR A 693 -31.60 -24.13 8.39
C THR A 693 -30.42 -23.19 8.28
N THR A 694 -30.34 -22.44 7.18
CA THR A 694 -29.38 -21.36 6.98
C THR A 694 -30.08 -20.01 7.09
N ILE A 695 -29.52 -19.13 7.92
CA ILE A 695 -30.02 -17.79 8.20
C ILE A 695 -28.97 -16.79 7.68
N ASP A 696 -29.39 -15.91 6.75
CA ASP A 696 -28.61 -14.78 6.24
C ASP A 696 -29.12 -13.50 6.88
N LEU A 697 -28.23 -12.74 7.53
CA LEU A 697 -28.59 -11.49 8.19
C LEU A 697 -28.75 -10.34 7.17
N SER A 698 -29.80 -9.54 7.32
CA SER A 698 -30.13 -8.43 6.43
C SER A 698 -29.07 -7.34 6.45
N LYS A 699 -28.17 -7.37 5.46
CA LYS A 699 -27.02 -6.46 5.37
C LYS A 699 -26.21 -6.46 6.68
N GLY A 700 -25.88 -7.65 7.20
CA GLY A 700 -25.31 -7.90 8.53
C GLY A 700 -24.42 -6.80 9.12
N TYR A 701 -23.36 -6.37 8.41
CA TYR A 701 -22.47 -5.32 8.89
C TYR A 701 -23.17 -4.00 9.26
N TRP A 702 -24.21 -3.58 8.51
CA TRP A 702 -24.93 -2.34 8.80
C TRP A 702 -25.74 -2.39 10.10
N GLN A 703 -25.87 -3.56 10.73
CA GLN A 703 -26.55 -3.70 12.01
C GLN A 703 -25.64 -3.39 13.21
N ILE A 704 -24.31 -3.32 12.99
CA ILE A 704 -23.32 -3.05 14.05
C ILE A 704 -23.00 -1.55 14.10
N PRO A 705 -23.24 -0.85 15.22
CA PRO A 705 -22.88 0.56 15.35
C PRO A 705 -21.35 0.80 15.39
N LEU A 706 -20.92 1.93 14.83
CA LEU A 706 -19.54 2.44 14.98
C LEU A 706 -19.42 3.33 16.22
N THR A 707 -18.27 3.24 16.90
CA THR A 707 -17.89 4.20 17.95
C THR A 707 -17.85 5.62 17.40
N GLN A 708 -18.14 6.62 18.23
CA GLN A 708 -18.12 8.03 17.80
C GLN A 708 -16.77 8.46 17.21
N GLN A 709 -15.67 7.86 17.66
CA GLN A 709 -14.32 8.13 17.16
C GLN A 709 -14.05 7.47 15.79
N ALA A 710 -14.61 6.29 15.53
CA ALA A 710 -14.42 5.58 14.26
C ALA A 710 -15.25 6.16 13.11
N ARG A 711 -16.43 6.73 13.39
CA ARG A 711 -17.32 7.34 12.36
C ARG A 711 -16.57 8.26 11.39
N PRO A 712 -15.86 9.32 11.83
CA PRO A 712 -15.17 10.22 10.91
C PRO A 712 -14.10 9.52 10.06
N LEU A 713 -13.52 8.43 10.51
CA LEU A 713 -12.52 7.67 9.73
C LEU A 713 -13.16 7.01 8.50
N THR A 714 -14.44 6.67 8.56
CA THR A 714 -15.18 6.05 7.44
C THR A 714 -15.71 7.03 6.41
N ALA A 715 -15.36 8.32 6.53
CA ALA A 715 -15.90 9.36 5.66
C ALA A 715 -15.58 9.13 4.18
N PHE A 716 -16.58 9.37 3.33
CA PHE A 716 -16.52 9.22 1.87
C PHE A 716 -17.20 10.40 1.18
N ARG A 717 -16.73 10.73 -0.02
CA ARG A 717 -17.21 11.88 -0.78
C ARG A 717 -18.06 11.46 -1.98
N THR A 718 -19.19 12.14 -2.15
CA THR A 718 -20.04 12.09 -3.34
C THR A 718 -20.12 13.48 -3.98
N PRO A 719 -20.68 13.62 -5.20
CA PRO A 719 -20.91 14.94 -5.81
C PRO A 719 -21.76 15.89 -4.95
N TRP A 720 -22.64 15.36 -4.09
CA TRP A 720 -23.58 16.14 -3.28
C TRP A 720 -23.10 16.42 -1.85
N GLY A 721 -21.97 15.85 -1.42
CA GLY A 721 -21.48 16.10 -0.06
C GLY A 721 -20.42 15.12 0.43
N LEU A 722 -20.02 15.32 1.69
CA LEU A 722 -19.20 14.40 2.45
C LEU A 722 -20.08 13.72 3.50
N PHE A 723 -20.02 12.39 3.55
CA PHE A 723 -20.82 11.58 4.47
C PHE A 723 -19.90 10.61 5.21
N HIS A 724 -20.29 10.17 6.40
CA HIS A 724 -19.64 9.05 7.09
C HIS A 724 -20.67 8.04 7.56
N PHE A 725 -20.24 6.85 7.94
CA PHE A 725 -21.16 5.85 8.46
C PHE A 725 -21.38 6.02 9.96
N ARG A 726 -22.61 5.71 10.39
CA ARG A 726 -22.96 5.48 11.80
C ARG A 726 -22.81 4.01 12.20
N VAL A 727 -22.88 3.12 11.22
CA VAL A 727 -22.82 1.66 11.36
C VAL A 727 -21.63 1.08 10.58
N LEU A 728 -21.26 -0.16 10.81
CA LEU A 728 -20.06 -0.78 10.28
C LEU A 728 -20.17 -0.95 8.74
N PRO A 729 -19.36 -0.26 7.94
CA PRO A 729 -19.42 -0.39 6.49
C PRO A 729 -18.65 -1.62 6.00
N PHE A 730 -19.07 -2.12 4.83
CA PHE A 730 -18.32 -3.15 4.11
C PHE A 730 -16.93 -2.65 3.71
N GLY A 731 -15.93 -3.55 3.80
CA GLY A 731 -14.57 -3.30 3.29
C GLY A 731 -13.54 -2.90 4.35
N LEU A 732 -13.94 -2.71 5.62
CA LEU A 732 -13.01 -2.58 6.73
C LEU A 732 -12.44 -3.94 7.13
N HIS A 733 -11.13 -4.03 7.33
CA HIS A 733 -10.46 -5.31 7.58
C HIS A 733 -10.76 -5.92 8.97
N GLY A 734 -11.12 -5.09 9.97
CA GLY A 734 -11.56 -5.56 11.30
C GLY A 734 -13.06 -5.84 11.40
N ALA A 735 -13.83 -5.59 10.34
CA ALA A 735 -15.27 -5.82 10.34
C ALA A 735 -15.65 -7.30 10.56
N PRO A 736 -15.03 -8.29 9.87
CA PRO A 736 -15.36 -9.70 10.07
C PRO A 736 -15.08 -10.18 11.50
N ALA A 737 -14.01 -9.70 12.12
CA ALA A 737 -13.64 -10.04 13.49
C ALA A 737 -14.68 -9.55 14.51
N THR A 738 -15.16 -8.31 14.34
CA THR A 738 -16.20 -7.75 15.21
C THR A 738 -17.55 -8.43 14.99
N PHE A 739 -17.86 -8.79 13.75
CA PHE A 739 -19.06 -9.53 13.42
C PHE A 739 -19.06 -10.93 14.06
N GLN A 740 -17.94 -11.66 13.93
CA GLN A 740 -17.83 -13.00 14.54
C GLN A 740 -17.99 -12.93 16.07
N ARG A 741 -17.44 -11.90 16.74
CA ARG A 741 -17.67 -11.70 18.19
C ARG A 741 -19.13 -11.54 18.55
N LEU A 742 -19.86 -10.74 17.77
CA LEU A 742 -21.28 -10.51 18.00
C LEU A 742 -22.04 -11.83 17.93
N ILE A 743 -21.80 -12.61 16.87
CA ILE A 743 -22.51 -13.88 16.68
C ILE A 743 -22.09 -14.91 17.72
N ASP A 744 -20.82 -14.98 18.10
CA ASP A 744 -20.35 -15.86 19.18
C ASP A 744 -20.99 -15.50 20.54
N GLN A 745 -21.28 -14.21 20.78
CA GLN A 745 -22.03 -13.76 21.97
C GLN A 745 -23.51 -14.13 21.88
N VAL A 746 -24.16 -13.96 20.73
CA VAL A 746 -25.58 -14.29 20.52
C VAL A 746 -25.82 -15.79 20.60
N LEU A 747 -24.96 -16.59 19.97
CA LEU A 747 -25.06 -18.05 19.93
C LEU A 747 -24.35 -18.73 21.11
N HIS A 748 -23.92 -17.96 22.12
CA HIS A 748 -23.21 -18.50 23.25
C HIS A 748 -24.01 -19.61 23.94
N GLY A 749 -23.37 -20.76 24.18
CA GLY A 749 -23.97 -21.92 24.83
C GLY A 749 -24.87 -22.79 23.93
N LEU A 750 -25.07 -22.44 22.65
CA LEU A 750 -25.84 -23.27 21.72
C LEU A 750 -24.92 -24.28 21.03
N THR A 751 -25.17 -25.57 21.25
CA THR A 751 -24.41 -26.65 20.62
C THR A 751 -24.92 -26.99 19.22
N PHE A 752 -26.20 -26.74 18.95
CA PHE A 752 -26.93 -27.05 17.70
C PHE A 752 -26.94 -25.90 16.67
N ALA A 753 -26.23 -24.81 16.97
CA ALA A 753 -26.08 -23.67 16.08
C ALA A 753 -24.59 -23.36 15.88
N ALA A 754 -24.22 -22.98 14.67
CA ALA A 754 -22.87 -22.56 14.35
C ALA A 754 -22.94 -21.39 13.37
N ALA A 755 -21.92 -20.54 13.37
CA ALA A 755 -21.89 -19.40 12.47
C ALA A 755 -20.50 -19.17 11.91
N TYR A 756 -20.47 -18.68 10.68
CA TYR A 756 -19.29 -18.16 10.04
C TYR A 756 -19.62 -16.81 9.44
N LEU A 757 -19.17 -15.74 10.12
CA LEU A 757 -19.56 -14.37 9.76
C LEU A 757 -21.09 -14.24 9.67
N ASP A 758 -21.60 -13.76 8.54
CA ASP A 758 -23.02 -13.45 8.29
C ASP A 758 -23.90 -14.70 8.12
N ASP A 759 -23.30 -15.87 7.88
CA ASP A 759 -24.02 -17.13 7.63
C ASP A 759 -24.16 -17.92 8.94
N ILE A 760 -25.38 -17.95 9.49
CA ILE A 760 -25.73 -18.78 10.66
C ILE A 760 -26.38 -20.06 10.17
N VAL A 761 -25.98 -21.19 10.73
CA VAL A 761 -26.55 -22.50 10.43
C VAL A 761 -27.05 -23.18 11.70
N ILE A 762 -28.26 -23.70 11.62
CA ILE A 762 -28.94 -24.45 12.67
C ILE A 762 -29.15 -25.85 12.16
N TYR A 763 -28.85 -26.84 12.99
CA TYR A 763 -28.82 -28.22 12.56
C TYR A 763 -29.43 -29.14 13.62
N SER A 764 -30.22 -30.12 13.19
CA SER A 764 -30.97 -31.01 14.11
C SER A 764 -31.25 -32.37 13.48
N THR A 765 -31.51 -33.38 14.31
CA THR A 765 -31.77 -34.77 13.88
C THR A 765 -33.26 -35.05 13.72
N THR A 766 -34.10 -34.50 14.59
CA THR A 766 -35.57 -34.62 14.58
C THR A 766 -36.24 -33.30 14.22
N TRP A 767 -37.50 -33.36 13.80
CA TRP A 767 -38.27 -32.17 13.41
C TRP A 767 -38.62 -31.31 14.63
N GLU A 768 -39.07 -31.95 15.71
CA GLU A 768 -39.50 -31.31 16.94
C GLU A 768 -38.36 -30.52 17.59
N GLU A 769 -37.16 -31.12 17.66
CA GLU A 769 -35.95 -30.42 18.10
C GLU A 769 -35.61 -29.25 17.17
N HIS A 770 -35.77 -29.42 15.85
CA HIS A 770 -35.43 -28.38 14.90
C HIS A 770 -36.27 -27.11 15.08
N VAL A 771 -37.57 -27.28 15.32
CA VAL A 771 -38.49 -26.16 15.58
C VAL A 771 -38.11 -25.43 16.88
N GLN A 772 -37.77 -26.18 17.94
CA GLN A 772 -37.31 -25.59 19.21
C GLN A 772 -35.98 -24.85 19.05
N HIS A 773 -35.01 -25.45 18.37
CA HIS A 773 -33.72 -24.84 18.08
C HIS A 773 -33.86 -23.57 17.24
N LEU A 774 -34.74 -23.59 16.23
CA LEU A 774 -35.04 -22.43 15.40
C LEU A 774 -35.67 -21.31 16.22
N GLN A 775 -36.64 -21.63 17.08
CA GLN A 775 -37.26 -20.66 17.97
C GLN A 775 -36.25 -19.98 18.90
N GLU A 776 -35.39 -20.77 19.56
CA GLU A 776 -34.36 -20.25 20.48
C GLU A 776 -33.39 -19.30 19.76
N VAL A 777 -32.91 -19.68 18.57
CA VAL A 777 -31.97 -18.84 17.81
C VAL A 777 -32.65 -17.55 17.32
N LEU A 778 -33.87 -17.64 16.79
CA LEU A 778 -34.61 -16.47 16.32
C LEU A 778 -34.94 -15.50 17.47
N GLN A 779 -35.28 -16.02 18.65
CA GLN A 779 -35.50 -15.21 19.84
C GLN A 779 -34.24 -14.44 20.24
N ARG A 780 -33.07 -15.10 20.27
CA ARG A 780 -31.81 -14.41 20.61
C ARG A 780 -31.38 -13.39 19.58
N LEU A 781 -31.65 -13.64 18.30
CA LEU A 781 -31.43 -12.64 17.25
C LEU A 781 -32.33 -11.42 17.46
N GLN A 782 -33.61 -11.64 17.81
CA GLN A 782 -34.54 -10.56 18.11
C GLN A 782 -34.12 -9.75 19.35
N GLU A 783 -33.73 -10.43 20.45
CA GLU A 783 -33.22 -9.78 21.68
C GLU A 783 -31.94 -8.97 21.42
N ALA A 784 -31.10 -9.45 20.51
CA ALA A 784 -29.89 -8.75 20.07
C ALA A 784 -30.17 -7.56 19.13
N GLY A 785 -31.42 -7.38 18.68
CA GLY A 785 -31.82 -6.35 17.72
C GLY A 785 -31.37 -6.64 16.27
N LEU A 786 -31.13 -7.91 15.93
CA LEU A 786 -30.67 -8.34 14.62
C LEU A 786 -31.84 -8.76 13.72
N THR A 787 -31.78 -8.36 12.44
CA THR A 787 -32.78 -8.70 11.43
C THR A 787 -32.24 -9.67 10.38
N VAL A 788 -33.11 -10.55 9.92
CA VAL A 788 -32.86 -11.67 9.01
C VAL A 788 -33.47 -11.38 7.63
N ASN A 789 -32.77 -11.76 6.57
CA ASN A 789 -33.24 -11.60 5.20
C ASN A 789 -34.11 -12.80 4.76
N PRO A 790 -35.43 -12.65 4.60
CA PRO A 790 -36.30 -13.78 4.28
C PRO A 790 -36.01 -14.42 2.91
N ALA A 791 -35.58 -13.64 1.91
CA ALA A 791 -35.37 -14.11 0.54
C ALA A 791 -34.14 -15.03 0.40
N LYS A 792 -33.19 -14.95 1.34
CA LYS A 792 -31.93 -15.69 1.29
C LYS A 792 -31.81 -16.82 2.30
N CYS A 793 -32.75 -16.90 3.24
CA CYS A 793 -32.78 -17.98 4.22
C CYS A 793 -33.28 -19.27 3.58
N ALA A 794 -32.66 -20.39 3.93
CA ALA A 794 -33.15 -21.72 3.57
C ALA A 794 -33.57 -22.43 4.85
N VAL A 795 -34.87 -22.63 5.06
CA VAL A 795 -35.40 -23.17 6.31
C VAL A 795 -35.73 -24.66 6.18
N ALA A 796 -35.27 -25.43 7.16
CA ALA A 796 -35.51 -26.86 7.38
C ALA A 796 -35.40 -27.73 6.13
N ARG A 797 -34.29 -27.58 5.40
CA ARG A 797 -33.97 -28.43 4.23
C ARG A 797 -33.15 -29.64 4.65
N THR A 798 -33.22 -30.70 3.86
CA THR A 798 -32.39 -31.90 4.03
C THR A 798 -30.98 -31.72 3.47
N GLU A 799 -30.84 -30.94 2.41
CA GLU A 799 -29.57 -30.52 1.82
C GLU A 799 -29.56 -28.99 1.63
N THR A 800 -28.47 -28.32 2.02
CA THR A 800 -28.31 -26.86 1.90
C THR A 800 -26.92 -26.49 1.40
N GLU A 801 -26.82 -25.38 0.68
CA GLU A 801 -25.54 -24.77 0.34
C GLU A 801 -25.01 -23.95 1.52
N TYR A 802 -23.79 -24.25 1.99
CA TYR A 802 -23.14 -23.55 3.10
C TYR A 802 -21.62 -23.46 2.85
N LEU A 803 -21.05 -22.25 2.96
CA LEU A 803 -19.61 -21.96 2.82
C LEU A 803 -18.91 -22.55 1.58
N GLY A 804 -19.62 -22.65 0.46
CA GLY A 804 -19.07 -23.18 -0.80
C GLY A 804 -19.21 -24.70 -0.98
N PHE A 805 -19.93 -25.36 -0.08
CA PHE A 805 -20.24 -26.80 -0.11
C PHE A 805 -21.76 -27.01 -0.07
N VAL A 806 -22.20 -28.17 -0.55
CA VAL A 806 -23.55 -28.70 -0.34
C VAL A 806 -23.44 -29.72 0.79
N ILE A 807 -24.19 -29.49 1.87
CA ILE A 807 -24.15 -30.31 3.08
C ILE A 807 -25.55 -30.87 3.31
N GLY A 808 -25.63 -32.15 3.63
CA GLY A 808 -26.86 -32.81 4.05
C GLY A 808 -26.73 -34.33 4.09
N ASN A 809 -27.56 -34.99 4.89
CA ASN A 809 -27.64 -36.44 5.01
C ASN A 809 -26.28 -37.14 5.29
N GLY A 810 -25.38 -36.54 6.08
CA GLY A 810 -24.05 -37.13 6.34
C GLY A 810 -23.03 -36.93 5.23
N VAL A 811 -23.36 -36.20 4.17
CA VAL A 811 -22.53 -36.04 2.97
C VAL A 811 -22.17 -34.58 2.75
N VAL A 812 -20.94 -34.36 2.30
CA VAL A 812 -20.40 -33.06 1.90
C VAL A 812 -19.99 -33.15 0.44
N ARG A 813 -20.53 -32.26 -0.39
CA ARG A 813 -20.21 -32.15 -1.83
C ARG A 813 -19.77 -30.73 -2.17
N PRO A 814 -18.94 -30.51 -3.19
CA PRO A 814 -18.68 -29.18 -3.71
C PRO A 814 -19.92 -28.62 -4.42
N GLN A 815 -20.05 -27.29 -4.45
CA GLN A 815 -21.14 -26.63 -5.19
C GLN A 815 -21.05 -26.90 -6.70
N VAL A 816 -22.16 -27.36 -7.29
CA VAL A 816 -22.25 -27.71 -8.72
C VAL A 816 -21.84 -26.53 -9.60
N ASN A 817 -22.33 -25.32 -9.31
CA ASN A 817 -22.02 -24.11 -10.07
C ASN A 817 -20.52 -23.78 -10.10
N LYS A 818 -19.79 -24.08 -9.01
CA LYS A 818 -18.36 -23.78 -8.87
C LYS A 818 -17.49 -24.85 -9.54
N VAL A 819 -17.93 -26.11 -9.49
CA VAL A 819 -17.29 -27.22 -10.21
C VAL A 819 -17.48 -27.04 -11.70
N GLN A 820 -18.68 -26.68 -12.16
CA GLN A 820 -18.96 -26.39 -13.56
C GLN A 820 -18.10 -25.22 -14.08
N ALA A 821 -17.92 -24.17 -13.28
CA ALA A 821 -17.03 -23.07 -13.63
C ALA A 821 -15.55 -23.48 -13.73
N LEU A 822 -15.12 -24.53 -13.00
CA LEU A 822 -13.78 -25.11 -13.11
C LEU A 822 -13.66 -26.04 -14.32
N GLU A 823 -14.75 -26.70 -14.73
CA GLU A 823 -14.85 -27.54 -15.92
C GLU A 823 -14.80 -26.70 -17.20
N GLU A 824 -15.60 -25.65 -17.27
CA GLU A 824 -15.67 -24.71 -18.40
C GLU A 824 -14.50 -23.71 -18.44
N ALA A 825 -13.59 -23.79 -17.46
CA ALA A 825 -12.46 -22.87 -17.36
C ALA A 825 -11.53 -23.01 -18.59
N PRO A 826 -11.29 -21.93 -19.35
CA PRO A 826 -10.36 -21.97 -20.47
C PRO A 826 -8.93 -22.18 -19.97
N ILE A 827 -8.08 -22.74 -20.84
CA ILE A 827 -6.66 -22.97 -20.55
C ILE A 827 -5.97 -21.65 -20.17
N PRO A 828 -5.44 -21.51 -18.93
CA PRO A 828 -4.82 -20.26 -18.48
C PRO A 828 -3.63 -19.84 -19.34
N GLN A 829 -3.66 -18.62 -19.90
CA GLN A 829 -2.57 -18.10 -20.73
C GLN A 829 -1.54 -17.34 -19.89
N THR A 830 -1.97 -16.78 -18.76
CA THR A 830 -1.13 -15.98 -17.87
C THR A 830 -0.91 -16.65 -16.51
N ARG A 831 0.23 -16.34 -15.86
CA ARG A 831 0.49 -16.80 -14.48
C ARG A 831 -0.60 -16.39 -13.48
N LYS A 832 -1.27 -15.25 -13.72
CA LYS A 832 -2.34 -14.76 -12.84
C LYS A 832 -3.59 -15.63 -12.96
N GLU A 833 -3.98 -15.98 -14.18
CA GLU A 833 -5.08 -16.92 -14.43
C GLU A 833 -4.74 -18.30 -13.86
N LEU A 834 -3.51 -18.81 -14.07
CA LEU A 834 -3.10 -20.10 -13.54
C LEU A 834 -3.10 -20.13 -12.00
N ARG A 835 -2.64 -19.04 -11.35
CA ARG A 835 -2.77 -18.88 -9.88
C ARG A 835 -4.22 -18.87 -9.42
N SER A 836 -5.10 -18.20 -10.18
CA SER A 836 -6.52 -18.15 -9.87
C SER A 836 -7.15 -19.54 -9.97
N PHE A 837 -6.83 -20.28 -11.02
CA PHE A 837 -7.28 -21.67 -11.21
C PHE A 837 -6.77 -22.58 -10.09
N LEU A 838 -5.45 -22.59 -9.83
CA LEU A 838 -4.86 -23.41 -8.75
C LEU A 838 -5.37 -23.01 -7.36
N GLY A 839 -5.69 -21.73 -7.13
CA GLY A 839 -6.32 -21.28 -5.89
C GLY A 839 -7.73 -21.82 -5.72
N MET A 840 -8.54 -21.79 -6.79
CA MET A 840 -9.90 -22.36 -6.79
C MET A 840 -9.88 -23.89 -6.67
N ALA A 841 -9.05 -24.59 -7.44
CA ALA A 841 -8.89 -26.04 -7.32
C ALA A 841 -8.30 -26.43 -5.95
N GLY A 842 -7.41 -25.60 -5.41
CA GLY A 842 -6.84 -25.76 -4.07
C GLY A 842 -7.86 -25.66 -2.96
N PHE A 843 -8.92 -24.86 -3.11
CA PHE A 843 -10.03 -24.80 -2.15
C PHE A 843 -10.77 -26.15 -2.05
N TYR A 844 -10.88 -26.87 -3.17
CA TYR A 844 -11.50 -28.19 -3.27
C TYR A 844 -10.49 -29.35 -3.22
N ASN A 845 -9.24 -29.11 -2.80
CA ASN A 845 -8.20 -30.14 -2.79
C ASN A 845 -8.55 -31.38 -1.95
N ARG A 846 -9.40 -31.22 -0.93
CA ARG A 846 -9.86 -32.30 -0.05
C ARG A 846 -10.72 -33.34 -0.76
N PHE A 847 -11.28 -33.00 -1.93
CA PHE A 847 -12.09 -33.89 -2.76
C PHE A 847 -11.24 -34.53 -3.88
N ILE A 848 -9.98 -34.11 -4.02
CA ILE A 848 -9.10 -34.54 -5.10
C ILE A 848 -7.99 -35.44 -4.51
N PRO A 849 -8.02 -36.75 -4.80
CA PRO A 849 -6.95 -37.65 -4.42
C PRO A 849 -5.60 -37.20 -5.00
N HIS A 850 -4.56 -37.15 -4.17
CA HIS A 850 -3.19 -36.78 -4.56
C HIS A 850 -3.08 -35.42 -5.27
N PHE A 851 -3.91 -34.44 -4.92
CA PHE A 851 -3.94 -33.10 -5.54
C PHE A 851 -2.55 -32.47 -5.73
N SER A 852 -1.69 -32.53 -4.72
CA SER A 852 -0.34 -31.93 -4.77
C SER A 852 0.53 -32.54 -5.86
N SER A 853 0.40 -33.83 -6.15
CA SER A 853 1.12 -34.52 -7.21
C SER A 853 0.57 -34.13 -8.59
N ARG A 854 -0.77 -34.12 -8.74
CA ARG A 854 -1.46 -33.69 -9.97
C ARG A 854 -1.16 -32.22 -10.31
N ALA A 855 -1.18 -31.35 -9.31
CA ALA A 855 -0.92 -29.92 -9.45
C ALA A 855 0.57 -29.55 -9.50
N ALA A 856 1.50 -30.50 -9.30
CA ALA A 856 2.93 -30.21 -9.20
C ALA A 856 3.47 -29.51 -10.46
N LEU A 857 3.12 -30.06 -11.64
CA LEU A 857 3.55 -29.52 -12.95
C LEU A 857 3.01 -28.11 -13.21
N LEU A 858 1.79 -27.84 -12.76
CA LEU A 858 1.16 -26.53 -12.90
C LEU A 858 1.74 -25.51 -11.91
N THR A 859 2.02 -25.94 -10.68
CA THR A 859 2.59 -25.10 -9.63
C THR A 859 4.01 -24.64 -9.98
N ASP A 860 4.78 -25.48 -10.67
CA ASP A 860 6.13 -25.13 -11.12
C ASP A 860 6.13 -23.99 -12.16
N MET A 861 5.05 -23.81 -12.94
CA MET A 861 4.89 -22.67 -13.86
C MET A 861 4.61 -21.34 -13.16
N VAL A 862 4.25 -21.36 -11.88
CA VAL A 862 3.79 -20.19 -11.12
C VAL A 862 4.94 -19.52 -10.34
N GLY A 863 6.13 -20.14 -10.34
CA GLY A 863 7.33 -19.67 -9.64
C GLY A 863 7.80 -18.27 -10.04
N VAL A 864 8.49 -17.59 -9.11
CA VAL A 864 8.98 -16.21 -9.29
C VAL A 864 9.94 -16.07 -10.49
N ARG A 865 10.66 -17.14 -10.82
CA ARG A 865 11.64 -17.21 -11.93
C ARG A 865 11.01 -17.50 -13.30
N CYS A 866 9.73 -17.84 -13.38
CA CYS A 866 9.07 -18.24 -14.61
C CYS A 866 8.52 -17.03 -15.40
N PRO A 867 8.46 -17.09 -16.75
CA PRO A 867 7.90 -16.02 -17.58
C PRO A 867 6.41 -15.79 -17.30
N ASN A 868 5.87 -14.62 -17.66
CA ASN A 868 4.47 -14.29 -17.37
C ASN A 868 3.45 -15.06 -18.20
N GLN A 869 3.88 -15.53 -19.37
CA GLN A 869 3.08 -16.35 -20.29
C GLN A 869 3.35 -17.83 -19.99
N CYS A 870 2.28 -18.60 -19.80
CA CYS A 870 2.37 -20.03 -19.47
C CYS A 870 2.72 -20.83 -20.72
N GLN A 871 3.77 -21.65 -20.64
CA GLN A 871 4.14 -22.58 -21.70
C GLN A 871 3.43 -23.91 -21.45
N TRP A 872 2.51 -24.29 -22.32
CA TRP A 872 1.76 -25.54 -22.22
C TRP A 872 2.46 -26.64 -23.02
N SER A 873 2.90 -27.69 -22.32
CA SER A 873 3.32 -28.96 -22.91
C SER A 873 2.19 -29.98 -22.78
N GLU A 874 2.25 -31.08 -23.54
CA GLU A 874 1.29 -32.20 -23.45
C GLU A 874 1.13 -32.68 -21.99
N GLU A 875 2.23 -32.92 -21.28
CA GLU A 875 2.20 -33.32 -19.86
C GLU A 875 1.46 -32.33 -18.95
N ARG A 876 1.63 -31.02 -19.19
CA ARG A 876 0.97 -29.96 -18.39
C ARG A 876 -0.51 -29.87 -18.74
N MET A 877 -0.87 -30.11 -20.00
CA MET A 877 -2.24 -30.13 -20.45
C MET A 877 -2.99 -31.34 -19.88
N THR A 878 -2.34 -32.50 -19.83
CA THR A 878 -2.86 -33.69 -19.16
C THR A 878 -3.06 -33.42 -17.68
N ALA A 879 -2.09 -32.84 -16.98
CA ALA A 879 -2.23 -32.49 -15.55
C ALA A 879 -3.38 -31.49 -15.28
N PHE A 880 -3.63 -30.55 -16.19
CA PHE A 880 -4.76 -29.62 -16.10
C PHE A 880 -6.10 -30.34 -16.25
N ARG A 881 -6.25 -31.17 -17.28
CA ARG A 881 -7.47 -31.96 -17.51
C ARG A 881 -7.72 -32.98 -16.40
N ASP A 882 -6.65 -33.55 -15.87
CA ASP A 882 -6.70 -34.55 -14.79
C ASP A 882 -7.24 -33.96 -13.47
N ILE A 883 -6.92 -32.69 -13.17
CA ILE A 883 -7.52 -31.98 -12.03
C ILE A 883 -9.02 -31.73 -12.27
N GLN A 884 -9.40 -31.40 -13.51
CA GLN A 884 -10.81 -31.17 -13.86
C GLN A 884 -11.62 -32.47 -13.78
N SER A 885 -11.12 -33.59 -14.31
CA SER A 885 -11.79 -34.89 -14.24
C SER A 885 -11.88 -35.42 -12.81
N ALA A 886 -10.83 -35.25 -12.00
CA ALA A 886 -10.84 -35.72 -10.61
C ALA A 886 -11.92 -35.02 -9.75
N LEU A 887 -12.18 -33.73 -10.01
CA LEU A 887 -13.27 -32.99 -9.36
C LEU A 887 -14.67 -33.47 -9.78
N ARG A 888 -14.80 -34.08 -10.97
CA ARG A 888 -16.07 -34.62 -11.47
C ARG A 888 -16.37 -35.99 -10.87
N GLU A 889 -15.37 -36.87 -10.78
CA GLU A 889 -15.54 -38.26 -10.38
C GLU A 889 -15.60 -38.46 -8.86
N ASN A 890 -14.80 -37.71 -8.08
CA ASN A 890 -14.55 -38.00 -6.66
C ASN A 890 -15.07 -36.92 -5.69
N ALA A 891 -16.17 -36.25 -6.06
CA ALA A 891 -16.66 -35.06 -5.38
C ALA A 891 -17.41 -35.29 -4.06
N VAL A 892 -17.37 -36.50 -3.48
CA VAL A 892 -18.22 -36.84 -2.33
C VAL A 892 -17.36 -37.22 -1.13
N LEU A 893 -17.47 -36.42 -0.08
CA LEU A 893 -16.91 -36.73 1.24
C LEU A 893 -18.03 -37.05 2.22
N TYR A 894 -17.74 -37.92 3.17
CA TYR A 894 -18.64 -38.27 4.25
C TYR A 894 -18.23 -37.55 5.52
N SER A 895 -19.23 -37.14 6.29
CA SER A 895 -19.00 -36.47 7.55
C SER A 895 -18.44 -37.46 8.58
N PRO A 896 -17.45 -37.04 9.39
CA PRO A 896 -16.79 -37.94 10.32
C PRO A 896 -17.75 -38.40 11.42
N ASP A 897 -17.82 -39.71 11.63
CA ASP A 897 -18.47 -40.28 12.81
C ASP A 897 -17.43 -40.61 13.87
N PHE A 898 -17.29 -39.77 14.90
CA PHE A 898 -16.26 -39.92 15.92
C PHE A 898 -16.40 -41.16 16.81
N ASP A 899 -17.54 -41.85 16.74
CA ASP A 899 -17.82 -43.09 17.47
C ASP A 899 -17.34 -44.34 16.70
N GLN A 900 -16.98 -44.18 15.42
CA GLN A 900 -16.47 -45.25 14.55
C GLN A 900 -14.94 -45.21 14.42
N GLU A 901 -14.35 -46.38 14.20
CA GLU A 901 -12.91 -46.52 13.98
C GLU A 901 -12.47 -45.83 12.67
N PHE A 902 -11.38 -45.05 12.75
CA PHE A 902 -10.78 -44.41 11.58
C PHE A 902 -9.78 -45.34 10.89
N ILE A 903 -9.68 -45.22 9.56
CA ILE A 903 -8.67 -45.90 8.75
C ILE A 903 -7.89 -44.82 7.99
N VAL A 904 -6.57 -44.82 8.13
CA VAL A 904 -5.66 -43.91 7.42
C VAL A 904 -4.91 -44.71 6.39
N GLN A 905 -5.08 -44.36 5.11
CA GLN A 905 -4.26 -44.88 4.02
C GLN A 905 -3.21 -43.86 3.63
N THR A 906 -1.94 -44.27 3.53
CA THR A 906 -0.84 -43.39 3.12
C THR A 906 -0.13 -43.93 1.90
N ASP A 907 0.38 -43.00 1.08
CA ASP A 907 1.12 -43.30 -0.14
C ASP A 907 2.19 -42.22 -0.38
N ALA A 908 3.40 -42.65 -0.79
CA ALA A 908 4.47 -41.75 -1.18
C ALA A 908 4.89 -41.98 -2.64
N SER A 909 5.00 -40.87 -3.37
CA SER A 909 5.52 -40.85 -4.74
C SER A 909 6.86 -40.11 -4.80
N GLU A 910 7.54 -40.19 -5.95
CA GLU A 910 8.79 -39.44 -6.19
C GLU A 910 8.63 -37.91 -6.08
N ARG A 911 7.42 -37.38 -6.28
CA ARG A 911 7.16 -35.93 -6.31
C ARG A 911 6.35 -35.40 -5.12
N GLY A 912 5.61 -36.26 -4.43
CA GLY A 912 4.66 -35.85 -3.39
C GLY A 912 4.22 -37.01 -2.50
N ILE A 913 3.62 -36.68 -1.38
CA ILE A 913 3.02 -37.62 -0.42
C ILE A 913 1.51 -37.36 -0.34
N GLY A 914 0.73 -38.42 -0.15
CA GLY A 914 -0.72 -38.37 -0.04
C GLY A 914 -1.22 -39.24 1.09
N ALA A 915 -2.38 -38.89 1.64
CA ALA A 915 -3.10 -39.77 2.54
C ALA A 915 -4.62 -39.57 2.43
N VAL A 916 -5.35 -40.62 2.76
CA VAL A 916 -6.82 -40.65 2.78
C VAL A 916 -7.29 -41.09 4.15
N LEU A 917 -8.23 -40.34 4.73
CA LEU A 917 -8.94 -40.72 5.93
C LEU A 917 -10.28 -41.37 5.54
N LEU A 918 -10.52 -42.58 6.01
CA LEU A 918 -11.66 -43.43 5.66
C LEU A 918 -12.39 -43.91 6.92
N GLN A 919 -13.68 -44.21 6.78
CA GLN A 919 -14.51 -44.88 7.80
C GLN A 919 -15.41 -45.96 7.17
N GLY A 920 -15.84 -46.93 7.97
CA GLY A 920 -16.76 -47.99 7.54
C GLY A 920 -16.09 -49.34 7.23
N PRO A 921 -16.90 -50.37 6.96
CA PRO A 921 -16.41 -51.72 6.70
C PRO A 921 -15.68 -51.83 5.35
N PRO A 922 -14.90 -52.90 5.10
CA PRO A 922 -14.04 -53.03 3.92
C PRO A 922 -14.76 -52.89 2.57
N GLY A 923 -16.05 -53.24 2.50
CA GLY A 923 -16.88 -53.11 1.29
C GLY A 923 -17.60 -51.78 1.12
N GLU A 924 -17.66 -50.93 2.16
CA GLU A 924 -18.31 -49.62 2.16
C GLU A 924 -17.40 -48.55 2.78
N ARG A 925 -16.14 -48.51 2.35
CA ARG A 925 -15.19 -47.50 2.85
C ARG A 925 -15.61 -46.12 2.35
N ARG A 926 -15.96 -45.24 3.29
CA ARG A 926 -16.42 -43.88 3.07
C ARG A 926 -15.26 -42.91 3.30
N PRO A 927 -14.82 -42.13 2.27
CA PRO A 927 -13.77 -41.14 2.44
C PRO A 927 -14.26 -39.94 3.23
N VAL A 928 -13.55 -39.63 4.31
CA VAL A 928 -13.78 -38.45 5.16
C VAL A 928 -12.95 -37.27 4.69
N ALA A 929 -11.67 -37.49 4.33
CA ALA A 929 -10.80 -36.44 3.82
C ALA A 929 -9.66 -36.98 2.97
N PHE A 930 -9.33 -36.30 1.87
CA PHE A 930 -8.09 -36.48 1.13
C PHE A 930 -7.09 -35.38 1.50
N ILE A 931 -5.85 -35.76 1.83
CA ILE A 931 -4.75 -34.82 2.06
C ILE A 931 -3.58 -35.13 1.15
N SER A 932 -2.88 -34.10 0.67
CA SER A 932 -1.64 -34.28 -0.09
C SER A 932 -0.65 -33.14 0.13
N ARG A 933 0.65 -33.41 -0.06
CA ARG A 933 1.72 -32.41 0.02
C ARG A 933 2.84 -32.71 -0.98
N LYS A 934 3.38 -31.68 -1.64
CA LYS A 934 4.60 -31.79 -2.48
C LYS A 934 5.83 -32.02 -1.60
N LEU A 935 6.74 -32.89 -2.04
CA LEU A 935 8.02 -33.09 -1.36
C LEU A 935 8.91 -31.85 -1.50
N PHE A 936 9.60 -31.46 -0.42
CA PHE A 936 10.60 -30.40 -0.50
C PHE A 936 11.83 -30.85 -1.32
N PRO A 937 12.61 -29.94 -1.92
CA PRO A 937 13.78 -30.30 -2.72
C PRO A 937 14.80 -31.23 -2.02
N ARG A 938 14.88 -31.15 -0.69
CA ARG A 938 15.70 -32.04 0.14
C ARG A 938 15.07 -33.41 0.39
N GLU A 939 13.75 -33.49 0.45
CA GLU A 939 12.98 -34.72 0.72
C GLU A 939 12.85 -35.60 -0.54
N VAL A 940 12.93 -35.00 -1.73
CA VAL A 940 12.97 -35.75 -3.00
C VAL A 940 14.14 -36.75 -3.04
N ARG A 941 15.25 -36.43 -2.37
CA ARG A 941 16.45 -37.29 -2.30
C ARG A 941 16.38 -38.38 -1.23
N TYR A 942 15.29 -38.45 -0.47
CA TYR A 942 15.13 -39.47 0.56
C TYR A 942 14.94 -40.85 -0.09
N SER A 943 15.35 -41.91 0.61
CA SER A 943 15.07 -43.28 0.15
C SER A 943 13.57 -43.56 0.18
N THR A 944 13.10 -44.56 -0.56
CA THR A 944 11.68 -44.93 -0.60
C THR A 944 11.12 -45.18 0.81
N ILE A 945 11.86 -45.90 1.67
CA ILE A 945 11.48 -46.12 3.08
C ILE A 945 11.34 -44.81 3.86
N GLU A 946 12.25 -43.85 3.64
CA GLU A 946 12.19 -42.55 4.28
C GLU A 946 11.03 -41.70 3.76
N LYS A 947 10.70 -41.78 2.47
CA LYS A 947 9.54 -41.11 1.86
C LYS A 947 8.23 -41.66 2.41
N GLU A 948 8.10 -42.98 2.52
CA GLU A 948 6.93 -43.64 3.11
C GLU A 948 6.75 -43.31 4.59
N CYS A 949 7.83 -43.39 5.37
CA CYS A 949 7.78 -43.02 6.80
C CYS A 949 7.45 -41.54 6.99
N LEU A 950 7.94 -40.67 6.10
CA LEU A 950 7.58 -39.26 6.06
C LEU A 950 6.10 -39.05 5.71
N ALA A 951 5.55 -39.82 4.78
CA ALA A 951 4.13 -39.78 4.41
C ALA A 951 3.25 -40.12 5.61
N VAL A 952 3.55 -41.20 6.33
CA VAL A 952 2.86 -41.56 7.58
C VAL A 952 2.98 -40.45 8.61
N LYS A 953 4.19 -39.98 8.90
CA LYS A 953 4.44 -38.93 9.91
C LYS A 953 3.62 -37.68 9.61
N TRP A 954 3.66 -37.25 8.36
CA TRP A 954 2.97 -36.06 7.90
C TRP A 954 1.44 -36.24 7.91
N ALA A 955 0.94 -37.42 7.54
CA ALA A 955 -0.49 -37.73 7.58
C ALA A 955 -1.03 -37.68 9.01
N LEU A 956 -0.32 -38.29 9.97
CA LEU A 956 -0.70 -38.28 11.39
C LEU A 956 -0.70 -36.87 11.99
N ASP A 957 0.32 -36.07 11.68
CA ASP A 957 0.37 -34.66 12.12
C ASP A 957 -0.76 -33.83 11.51
N SER A 958 -1.09 -34.06 10.24
CA SER A 958 -2.11 -33.29 9.51
C SER A 958 -3.53 -33.68 9.94
N LEU A 959 -3.75 -34.97 10.22
CA LEU A 959 -5.02 -35.54 10.68
C LEU A 959 -5.12 -35.63 12.21
N ARG A 960 -4.23 -34.92 12.94
CA ARG A 960 -4.12 -34.98 14.40
C ARG A 960 -5.45 -34.70 15.10
N TYR A 961 -6.30 -33.83 14.55
CA TYR A 961 -7.63 -33.53 15.08
C TYR A 961 -8.55 -34.76 15.13
N TYR A 962 -8.50 -35.62 14.11
CA TYR A 962 -9.33 -36.84 14.03
C TYR A 962 -8.75 -37.98 14.86
N LEU A 963 -7.42 -38.13 14.85
CA LEU A 963 -6.74 -39.34 15.31
C LEU A 963 -6.21 -39.28 16.75
N LEU A 964 -5.83 -38.10 17.24
CA LEU A 964 -5.17 -37.99 18.55
C LEU A 964 -6.14 -38.37 19.68
N GLY A 965 -5.71 -39.29 20.55
CA GLY A 965 -6.53 -39.79 21.66
C GLY A 965 -7.50 -40.93 21.28
N ARG A 966 -7.51 -41.37 20.02
CA ARG A 966 -8.32 -42.51 19.53
C ARG A 966 -7.43 -43.64 19.02
N GLU A 967 -8.00 -44.83 18.93
CA GLU A 967 -7.39 -45.96 18.23
C GLU A 967 -7.87 -45.98 16.77
N PHE A 968 -6.94 -46.24 15.84
CA PHE A 968 -7.23 -46.28 14.41
C PHE A 968 -6.33 -47.28 13.67
N LYS A 969 -6.71 -47.61 12.43
CA LYS A 969 -5.92 -48.50 11.55
C LYS A 969 -5.10 -47.67 10.57
N LEU A 970 -3.81 -47.94 10.49
CA LEU A 970 -2.91 -47.38 9.49
C LEU A 970 -2.66 -48.42 8.41
N GLU A 971 -3.11 -48.15 7.20
CA GLU A 971 -2.90 -48.97 6.02
C GLU A 971 -1.77 -48.38 5.16
N THR A 972 -0.70 -49.17 4.97
CA THR A 972 0.47 -48.76 4.17
C THR A 972 0.84 -49.87 3.19
N ASP A 973 1.37 -49.49 2.04
CA ASP A 973 1.87 -50.41 1.01
C ASP A 973 3.26 -51.00 1.33
N HIS A 974 4.00 -50.39 2.27
CA HIS A 974 5.37 -50.81 2.57
C HIS A 974 5.48 -51.68 3.84
N LYS A 975 5.75 -52.99 3.65
CA LYS A 975 5.97 -53.99 4.74
C LYS A 975 7.01 -53.58 5.79
N ALA A 976 7.99 -52.74 5.43
CA ALA A 976 9.07 -52.33 6.32
C ALA A 976 8.58 -51.50 7.52
N LEU A 977 7.43 -50.81 7.40
CA LEU A 977 6.87 -49.99 8.47
C LEU A 977 6.24 -50.81 9.61
N GLN A 978 5.88 -52.09 9.37
CA GLN A 978 5.50 -53.02 10.44
C GLN A 978 6.67 -53.27 11.42
N TRP A 979 7.90 -53.04 10.97
CA TRP A 979 9.14 -53.22 11.74
C TRP A 979 9.72 -51.90 12.29
N LEU A 980 8.96 -50.80 12.28
CA LEU A 980 9.38 -49.49 12.81
C LEU A 980 9.96 -49.58 14.23
N GLU A 981 9.43 -50.49 15.05
CA GLU A 981 9.93 -50.70 16.41
C GLU A 981 11.33 -51.35 16.47
N ARG A 982 11.70 -52.16 15.47
CA ARG A 982 13.01 -52.82 15.36
C ARG A 982 14.06 -51.93 14.71
N MET A 983 13.66 -50.97 13.87
CA MET A 983 14.56 -50.07 13.13
C MET A 983 15.06 -48.84 13.92
N LYS A 984 14.75 -48.73 15.22
CA LYS A 984 15.06 -47.57 16.08
C LYS A 984 16.54 -47.16 16.11
N ASN A 985 17.47 -48.08 15.81
CA ASN A 985 18.90 -47.88 15.98
C ASN A 985 19.71 -47.72 14.67
N THR A 986 19.07 -47.81 13.50
CA THR A 986 19.80 -47.83 12.20
C THR A 986 19.77 -46.49 11.46
N ASN A 987 18.69 -45.69 11.60
CA ASN A 987 18.56 -44.39 10.93
C ASN A 987 17.95 -43.33 11.86
N GLY A 988 18.77 -42.36 12.29
CA GLY A 988 18.37 -41.33 13.25
C GLY A 988 17.20 -40.43 12.82
N ARG A 989 16.91 -40.32 11.51
CA ARG A 989 15.75 -39.57 11.02
C ARG A 989 14.44 -40.32 11.28
N ILE A 990 14.43 -41.62 10.98
CA ILE A 990 13.28 -42.51 11.25
C ILE A 990 13.03 -42.60 12.75
N THR A 991 14.08 -42.68 13.58
CA THR A 991 13.97 -42.66 15.04
C THR A 991 13.26 -41.38 15.53
N ARG A 992 13.62 -40.22 14.99
CA ARG A 992 12.98 -38.94 15.34
C ARG A 992 11.50 -38.91 14.94
N TRP A 993 11.16 -39.43 13.76
CA TRP A 993 9.77 -39.50 13.31
C TRP A 993 8.95 -40.49 14.13
N TYR A 994 9.51 -41.64 14.48
CA TYR A 994 8.89 -42.59 15.38
C TYR A 994 8.58 -41.96 16.75
N LEU A 995 9.52 -41.22 17.34
CA LEU A 995 9.28 -40.47 18.59
C LEU A 995 8.13 -39.47 18.46
N ALA A 996 8.01 -38.81 17.31
CA ALA A 996 6.91 -37.88 17.05
C ALA A 996 5.55 -38.58 16.88
N MET A 997 5.53 -39.86 16.46
CA MET A 997 4.31 -40.66 16.31
C MET A 997 3.82 -41.30 17.62
N GLN A 998 4.65 -41.37 18.67
CA GLN A 998 4.30 -42.01 19.95
C GLN A 998 2.99 -41.53 20.61
N PRO A 999 2.56 -40.26 20.49
CA PRO A 999 1.28 -39.82 21.04
C PRO A 999 0.05 -40.48 20.37
N PHE A 1000 0.20 -41.09 19.20
CA PHE A 1000 -0.88 -41.71 18.44
C PHE A 1000 -0.97 -43.22 18.75
N ARG A 1001 -2.18 -43.75 18.87
CA ARG A 1001 -2.42 -45.19 19.06
C ARG A 1001 -2.99 -45.78 17.78
N PHE A 1002 -2.21 -46.62 17.10
CA PHE A 1002 -2.63 -47.22 15.84
C PHE A 1002 -2.08 -48.63 15.62
N THR A 1003 -2.79 -49.40 14.80
CA THR A 1003 -2.35 -50.70 14.33
C THR A 1003 -1.96 -50.62 12.85
N VAL A 1004 -0.80 -51.18 12.48
CA VAL A 1004 -0.29 -51.13 11.10
C VAL A 1004 -0.76 -52.35 10.33
N GLN A 1005 -1.58 -52.14 9.30
CA GLN A 1005 -1.99 -53.17 8.36
C GLN A 1005 -1.30 -52.96 7.03
N HIS A 1006 -0.60 -53.99 6.56
CA HIS A 1006 0.01 -53.94 5.23
C HIS A 1006 -1.02 -54.34 4.18
N VAL A 1007 -1.31 -53.45 3.24
CA VAL A 1007 -2.18 -53.71 2.09
C VAL A 1007 -1.31 -53.73 0.83
N PRO A 1008 -1.21 -54.86 0.09
CA PRO A 1008 -0.42 -54.89 -1.14
C PRO A 1008 -0.96 -53.88 -2.15
N GLY A 1009 -0.07 -53.10 -2.79
CA GLY A 1009 -0.43 -51.97 -3.66
C GLY A 1009 -1.56 -52.25 -4.66
N LYS A 1010 -1.56 -53.44 -5.28
CA LYS A 1010 -2.63 -53.90 -6.21
C LYS A 1010 -4.05 -53.92 -5.63
N SER A 1011 -4.20 -54.05 -4.31
CA SER A 1011 -5.47 -54.01 -3.58
C SER A 1011 -5.76 -52.66 -2.91
N ASN A 1012 -4.79 -51.75 -2.93
CA ASN A 1012 -4.91 -50.38 -2.45
C ASN A 1012 -5.46 -49.48 -3.57
N VAL A 1013 -6.57 -49.91 -4.21
CA VAL A 1013 -7.09 -49.32 -5.47
C VAL A 1013 -7.37 -47.83 -5.36
N THR A 1014 -7.71 -47.35 -4.16
CA THR A 1014 -7.99 -45.93 -3.88
C THR A 1014 -6.72 -45.06 -3.85
N ALA A 1015 -5.55 -45.65 -3.60
CA ALA A 1015 -4.24 -44.98 -3.54
C ALA A 1015 -3.31 -45.32 -4.73
N ASP A 1016 -3.35 -46.55 -5.27
CA ASP A 1016 -2.37 -47.06 -6.25
C ASP A 1016 -2.84 -46.93 -7.72
N TYR A 1017 -4.13 -46.70 -8.03
CA TYR A 1017 -4.62 -46.69 -9.42
C TYR A 1017 -4.08 -45.51 -10.27
N PHE A 1018 -3.58 -44.43 -9.65
CA PHE A 1018 -3.19 -43.21 -10.36
C PHE A 1018 -1.68 -42.87 -10.28
N SER A 1019 -0.87 -43.66 -9.58
CA SER A 1019 0.58 -43.43 -9.47
C SER A 1019 1.36 -43.88 -10.72
N ARG A 1020 0.79 -44.76 -11.56
CA ARG A 1020 1.51 -45.48 -12.63
C ARG A 1020 1.22 -45.05 -14.07
N CYS A 1021 0.48 -43.96 -14.31
CA CYS A 1021 0.31 -43.41 -15.66
C CYS A 1021 1.44 -42.41 -16.01
N ILE A 1022 2.69 -42.86 -15.93
CA ILE A 1022 3.81 -42.25 -16.66
C ILE A 1022 4.42 -43.39 -17.47
N HIS A 1023 4.13 -43.41 -18.77
CA HIS A 1023 4.72 -44.35 -19.72
C HIS A 1023 6.25 -44.21 -19.67
N GLU A 1024 6.94 -45.20 -19.10
CA GLU A 1024 8.33 -45.46 -19.45
C GLU A 1024 8.37 -45.89 -20.92
N MET A 1025 9.00 -45.09 -21.78
CA MET A 1025 9.42 -45.55 -23.10
C MET A 1025 10.72 -46.34 -22.92
N PRO A 1026 10.79 -47.62 -23.31
CA PRO A 1026 12.04 -48.37 -23.24
C PRO A 1026 13.00 -47.90 -24.34
N GLU A 1027 14.20 -47.50 -23.94
CA GLU A 1027 15.32 -47.26 -24.86
C GLU A 1027 15.71 -48.55 -25.58
N GLY A 1028 16.05 -48.41 -26.86
CA GLY A 1028 15.95 -49.46 -27.85
C GLY A 1028 17.01 -50.55 -27.78
N ARG A 1029 16.63 -51.72 -28.33
CA ARG A 1029 17.51 -52.66 -29.04
C ARG A 1029 16.66 -53.59 -29.93
N GLY A 1030 16.94 -53.57 -31.22
CA GLY A 1030 16.80 -54.73 -32.13
C GLY A 1030 15.49 -54.88 -32.90
N CYS A 1031 15.56 -54.71 -34.22
CA CYS A 1031 14.65 -55.27 -35.21
C CYS A 1031 14.32 -56.74 -34.94
N VAL A 1032 13.06 -57.16 -35.14
CA VAL A 1032 12.63 -58.22 -36.09
C VAL A 1032 11.15 -57.99 -36.44
N MET A 1033 10.81 -58.09 -37.72
CA MET A 1033 9.46 -58.07 -38.30
C MET A 1033 8.61 -59.26 -37.85
N ALA A 1034 7.30 -59.08 -37.63
CA ALA A 1034 6.28 -60.07 -37.99
C ALA A 1034 4.86 -59.49 -37.89
N GLU A 1035 4.04 -59.89 -38.85
CA GLU A 1035 2.68 -59.45 -39.17
C GLU A 1035 1.65 -59.80 -38.08
N SER A 1036 0.67 -58.91 -37.86
CA SER A 1036 -0.59 -59.27 -37.17
C SER A 1036 -1.71 -59.33 -38.19
N VAL A 1037 -2.10 -60.56 -38.49
CA VAL A 1037 -3.35 -60.93 -39.16
C VAL A 1037 -4.55 -60.50 -38.33
N ALA A 1038 -5.62 -60.21 -39.06
CA ALA A 1038 -6.90 -59.64 -38.66
C ALA A 1038 -7.76 -60.50 -37.71
N THR A 1039 -8.86 -59.87 -37.27
CA THR A 1039 -10.14 -60.42 -36.77
C THR A 1039 -10.09 -61.08 -35.38
N HIS A 1040 -10.98 -60.77 -34.42
CA HIS A 1040 -12.40 -60.42 -34.49
C HIS A 1040 -12.80 -59.43 -33.39
#